data_AF-A0A6I7QXK9-F1
#
_entry.id   AF-A0A6I7QXK9-F1
#
_cell.length_a   1.000
_cell.length_b   1.000
_cell.length_c   1.000
_cell.angle_alpha   90.00
_cell.angle_beta   90.00
_cell.angle_gamma   90.00
#
_symmetry.space_group_name_H-M   'P 1'
#
loop_
_entity.id
_entity.type
_entity.pdbx_description
1 polymer ?
#
loop_
_entity_poly.entity_id
_entity_poly.type
_entity_poly.pdbx_seq_one_letter_code
_entity_poly.pdbx_strand_id
1 'polypeptide(L)'
;MPRKFPSAAECKRSASRTDDIVPALVGYAHRKQFLTEVIEELDTLDSVVSDPERFPREWKESTATILGLLPVVTIPKRMAGAVRSVGDQLTKSDLDLMRLWRRVPWAFVAFETVEPAEHGIILISPIGPPPAGWPSDLFWNRLPLFSPSLADLSRSGFRSGLVLVFWDGSLFHTYGMILTFRGFDGKDLQFFASAVDDAADGDEGIPFLTGAVPGGGESTSRLPVSDIIRNDPLPFLRLFAWQNAPSTTGRRGAWTFSASMIEWKPGEPPSGTFDPTDRTSWNHLVEDIEDFSAHTDGSVAFRIGSEGPMYDPFVVYSKEDGILFLRGMSDEVYAAGLHALAPLAVFPEYPDVRVSMTMRAAADQILGGLTDVLTQLERIHLPADDAGDEGRAPAGESTIKQIQPVLGLLMERHNEGKEYSDKEIAARTGVSEEQVRLLNEQVTGIFNRMPDTGPVPDRFGLPPKPFHTLFTSRTPRADGVLALKDLRKASLPPDEEALLEKTPILRFAHWVIKKGELPATAAGYVSPGTVQEAHDAGIVTRYFSLPDEDEYFLAPAGKELDAPLFHYFRTILETAGIIRLRKGVFVVNTDMLDAPVGPLYYRLAEALFERVPWDESRYGSPCPHLRNSGGFLLYALNKIARSDAAAADGWVDTERLVEVFIGAHPDLAGDPEEDTSQIAYWVKLNIDAQFGHRLCIPLGLAEVRRTDRTTVMRPTRVFRAVMDDGQGTMIP
;
A
#
# COMPACT_ATOMS: atom_id res chain seq x y z
N MET A 1 -38.33 3.37 1.09
CA MET A 1 -37.95 2.83 2.41
C MET A 1 -36.48 2.40 2.32
N PRO A 2 -35.59 2.86 3.22
CA PRO A 2 -34.23 2.33 3.27
C PRO A 2 -34.32 0.82 3.51
N ARG A 3 -33.75 0.04 2.59
CA ARG A 3 -33.75 -1.42 2.67
C ARG A 3 -32.92 -1.79 3.90
N LYS A 4 -33.51 -2.45 4.89
CA LYS A 4 -32.76 -2.91 6.07
C LYS A 4 -31.78 -3.97 5.60
N PHE A 5 -30.48 -3.68 5.66
CA PHE A 5 -29.45 -4.66 5.36
C PHE A 5 -29.52 -5.84 6.35
N PRO A 6 -29.15 -7.06 5.92
CA PRO A 6 -29.01 -8.18 6.83
C PRO A 6 -27.97 -7.90 7.92
N SER A 7 -28.12 -8.54 9.06
CA SER A 7 -27.14 -8.44 10.16
C SER A 7 -25.81 -9.10 9.78
N ALA A 8 -24.70 -8.67 10.39
CA ALA A 8 -23.39 -9.29 10.20
C ALA A 8 -23.39 -10.81 10.52
N ALA A 9 -24.22 -11.25 11.47
CA ALA A 9 -24.36 -12.68 11.79
C ALA A 9 -25.06 -13.47 10.68
N GLU A 10 -26.07 -12.88 10.02
CA GLU A 10 -26.71 -13.48 8.84
C GLU A 10 -25.74 -13.55 7.67
N CYS A 11 -24.96 -12.49 7.44
CA CYS A 11 -23.95 -12.45 6.39
C CYS A 11 -22.86 -13.51 6.62
N LYS A 12 -22.32 -13.63 7.84
CA LYS A 12 -21.33 -14.66 8.20
C LYS A 12 -21.84 -16.09 8.02
N ARG A 13 -23.10 -16.36 8.39
CA ARG A 13 -23.74 -17.67 8.16
C ARG A 13 -23.89 -17.98 6.66
N SER A 14 -24.13 -16.95 5.85
CA SER A 14 -24.23 -17.10 4.41
C SER A 14 -22.87 -17.40 3.76
N ALA A 15 -21.84 -16.67 4.19
CA ALA A 15 -20.46 -16.88 3.77
C ALA A 15 -19.95 -18.29 4.14
N SER A 16 -20.16 -18.75 5.38
CA SER A 16 -19.70 -20.07 5.82
C SER A 16 -20.29 -21.22 5.02
N ARG A 17 -21.51 -21.07 4.50
CA ARG A 17 -22.14 -22.08 3.64
C ARG A 17 -21.45 -22.20 2.28
N THR A 18 -20.79 -21.14 1.82
CA THR A 18 -19.98 -21.20 0.61
C THR A 18 -18.77 -22.10 0.80
N ASP A 19 -18.14 -22.04 1.98
CA ASP A 19 -17.01 -22.91 2.34
C ASP A 19 -17.42 -24.39 2.40
N ASP A 20 -18.66 -24.69 2.78
CA ASP A 20 -19.21 -26.06 2.76
C ASP A 20 -19.45 -26.56 1.32
N ILE A 21 -19.79 -25.68 0.38
CA ILE A 21 -20.11 -26.01 -1.02
C ILE A 21 -18.85 -26.14 -1.88
N VAL A 22 -17.85 -25.32 -1.63
CA VAL A 22 -16.63 -25.22 -2.45
C VAL A 22 -15.92 -26.57 -2.66
N PRO A 23 -15.68 -27.41 -1.64
CA PRO A 23 -15.04 -28.70 -1.84
C PRO A 23 -15.78 -29.61 -2.85
N ALA A 24 -17.11 -29.60 -2.84
CA ALA A 24 -17.92 -30.35 -3.79
C ALA A 24 -17.79 -29.79 -5.22
N LEU A 25 -17.73 -28.46 -5.36
CA LEU A 25 -17.52 -27.79 -6.65
C LEU A 25 -16.11 -28.04 -7.22
N VAL A 26 -15.06 -27.99 -6.38
CA VAL A 26 -13.69 -28.34 -6.77
C VAL A 26 -13.63 -29.80 -7.21
N GLY A 27 -14.25 -30.71 -6.46
CA GLY A 27 -14.33 -32.12 -6.85
C GLY A 27 -15.05 -32.32 -8.19
N TYR A 28 -16.09 -31.53 -8.48
CA TYR A 28 -16.75 -31.54 -9.79
C TYR A 28 -15.86 -30.98 -10.89
N ALA A 29 -15.19 -29.85 -10.67
CA ALA A 29 -14.25 -29.24 -11.61
C ALA A 29 -13.11 -30.20 -11.97
N HIS A 30 -12.54 -30.88 -10.98
CA HIS A 30 -11.53 -31.91 -11.16
C HIS A 30 -12.02 -33.08 -12.03
N ARG A 31 -13.21 -33.64 -11.72
CA ARG A 31 -13.79 -34.73 -12.53
C ARG A 31 -14.10 -34.32 -13.98
N LYS A 32 -14.30 -33.02 -14.21
CA LYS A 32 -14.52 -32.44 -15.55
C LYS A 32 -13.24 -31.93 -16.21
N GLN A 33 -12.09 -32.14 -15.57
CA GLN A 33 -10.77 -31.74 -16.05
C GLN A 33 -10.63 -30.22 -16.28
N PHE A 34 -11.47 -29.39 -15.65
CA PHE A 34 -11.35 -27.93 -15.73
C PHE A 34 -10.12 -27.41 -14.97
N LEU A 35 -9.54 -28.22 -14.09
CA LEU A 35 -8.36 -27.86 -13.30
C LEU A 35 -7.04 -28.09 -14.04
N THR A 36 -7.02 -28.94 -15.07
CA THR A 36 -5.76 -29.31 -15.74
C THR A 36 -5.17 -28.12 -16.50
N GLU A 37 -6.00 -27.41 -17.26
CA GLU A 37 -5.63 -26.18 -17.99
C GLU A 37 -5.14 -25.08 -17.03
N VAL A 38 -5.84 -24.92 -15.89
CA VAL A 38 -5.50 -23.95 -14.84
C VAL A 38 -4.17 -24.25 -14.15
N ILE A 39 -3.81 -25.52 -13.95
CA ILE A 39 -2.55 -25.89 -13.30
C ILE A 39 -1.36 -25.58 -14.21
N GLU A 40 -1.47 -25.86 -15.51
CA GLU A 40 -0.43 -25.52 -16.49
C GLU A 40 -0.22 -23.98 -16.57
N GLU A 41 -1.32 -23.23 -16.52
CA GLU A 41 -1.31 -21.77 -16.42
C GLU A 41 -0.71 -21.26 -15.09
N LEU A 42 -1.01 -21.91 -13.97
CA LEU A 42 -0.45 -21.59 -12.65
C LEU A 42 1.05 -21.89 -12.56
N ASP A 43 1.54 -22.94 -13.21
CA ASP A 43 2.97 -23.23 -13.31
C ASP A 43 3.68 -22.14 -14.14
N THR A 44 3.00 -21.62 -15.17
CA THR A 44 3.46 -20.45 -15.92
C THR A 44 3.44 -19.19 -15.06
N LEU A 45 2.41 -19.02 -14.22
CA LEU A 45 2.33 -17.96 -13.22
C LEU A 45 3.45 -18.09 -12.19
N ASP A 46 3.80 -19.31 -11.78
CA ASP A 46 4.86 -19.63 -10.81
C ASP A 46 6.21 -19.10 -11.29
N SER A 47 6.48 -18.98 -12.60
CA SER A 47 7.70 -18.32 -13.10
C SER A 47 7.75 -16.80 -12.84
N VAL A 48 6.58 -16.16 -12.67
CA VAL A 48 6.40 -14.73 -12.35
C VAL A 48 6.16 -14.51 -10.84
N VAL A 49 5.62 -15.53 -10.19
CA VAL A 49 5.12 -15.57 -8.79
C VAL A 49 6.11 -16.25 -7.83
N SER A 50 7.16 -16.90 -8.34
CA SER A 50 8.21 -17.56 -7.56
C SER A 50 9.17 -16.61 -6.84
N ASP A 51 8.91 -15.30 -6.89
CA ASP A 51 9.43 -14.38 -5.89
C ASP A 51 8.49 -14.40 -4.65
N PRO A 52 8.81 -15.17 -3.60
CA PRO A 52 8.00 -15.22 -2.38
C PRO A 52 7.91 -13.87 -1.66
N GLU A 53 8.76 -12.88 -1.99
CA GLU A 53 8.60 -11.50 -1.49
C GLU A 53 7.45 -10.76 -2.19
N ARG A 54 7.07 -11.19 -3.41
CA ARG A 54 6.06 -10.54 -4.25
C ARG A 54 4.75 -11.30 -4.36
N PHE A 55 4.63 -12.54 -3.87
CA PHE A 55 3.36 -13.27 -3.82
C PHE A 55 3.32 -14.23 -2.61
N PRO A 56 2.46 -13.97 -1.60
CA PRO A 56 2.39 -14.79 -0.40
C PRO A 56 2.07 -16.25 -0.72
N ARG A 57 2.81 -17.18 -0.11
CA ARG A 57 2.56 -18.62 -0.27
C ARG A 57 1.12 -19.01 0.08
N GLU A 58 0.54 -18.34 1.07
CA GLU A 58 -0.85 -18.51 1.52
C GLU A 58 -1.88 -18.19 0.42
N TRP A 59 -1.51 -17.33 -0.53
CA TRP A 59 -2.38 -16.92 -1.63
C TRP A 59 -2.32 -17.92 -2.78
N LYS A 60 -1.27 -18.72 -2.92
CA LYS A 60 -1.15 -19.72 -3.99
C LYS A 60 -2.29 -20.74 -3.94
N GLU A 61 -2.59 -21.27 -2.75
CA GLU A 61 -3.69 -22.23 -2.56
C GLU A 61 -5.07 -21.61 -2.81
N SER A 62 -5.26 -20.37 -2.35
CA SER A 62 -6.51 -19.61 -2.56
C SER A 62 -6.72 -19.29 -4.04
N THR A 63 -5.69 -18.81 -4.74
CA THR A 63 -5.73 -18.48 -6.17
C THR A 63 -5.95 -19.73 -7.02
N ALA A 64 -5.28 -20.84 -6.70
CA ALA A 64 -5.51 -22.10 -7.38
C ALA A 64 -6.96 -22.59 -7.22
N THR A 65 -7.50 -22.46 -6.00
CA THR A 65 -8.91 -22.79 -5.73
C THR A 65 -9.85 -21.89 -6.53
N ILE A 66 -9.62 -20.58 -6.53
CA ILE A 66 -10.41 -19.61 -7.31
C ILE A 66 -10.39 -19.98 -8.80
N LEU A 67 -9.20 -20.04 -9.40
CA LEU A 67 -9.06 -20.33 -10.83
C LEU A 67 -9.71 -21.67 -11.20
N GLY A 68 -9.60 -22.66 -10.32
CA GLY A 68 -10.26 -23.95 -10.51
C GLY A 68 -11.79 -23.93 -10.43
N LEU A 69 -12.34 -23.00 -9.66
CA LEU A 69 -13.78 -22.81 -9.52
C LEU A 69 -14.36 -21.97 -10.66
N LEU A 70 -13.63 -20.98 -11.20
CA LEU A 70 -14.12 -20.03 -12.20
C LEU A 70 -14.81 -20.71 -13.38
N PRO A 71 -14.26 -21.77 -14.01
CA PRO A 71 -14.91 -22.51 -15.08
C PRO A 71 -16.31 -23.02 -14.72
N VAL A 72 -16.61 -23.23 -13.44
CA VAL A 72 -17.89 -23.75 -12.95
C VAL A 72 -18.81 -22.63 -12.46
N VAL A 73 -18.30 -21.74 -11.60
CA VAL A 73 -19.13 -20.77 -10.85
C VAL A 73 -19.56 -19.56 -11.66
N THR A 74 -18.84 -19.25 -12.74
CA THR A 74 -19.13 -18.09 -13.61
C THR A 74 -19.99 -18.46 -14.82
N ILE A 75 -20.23 -19.76 -15.08
CA ILE A 75 -20.94 -20.24 -16.28
C ILE A 75 -22.24 -20.96 -15.88
N PRO A 76 -23.43 -20.36 -16.13
CA PRO A 76 -24.73 -20.93 -15.74
C PRO A 76 -24.95 -22.39 -16.15
N LYS A 77 -24.52 -22.76 -17.37
CA LYS A 77 -24.67 -24.12 -17.90
C LYS A 77 -23.83 -25.13 -17.13
N ARG A 78 -22.61 -24.77 -16.74
CA ARG A 78 -21.69 -25.63 -15.98
C ARG A 78 -22.13 -25.71 -14.51
N MET A 79 -22.60 -24.61 -13.93
CA MET A 79 -23.24 -24.61 -12.61
C MET A 79 -24.47 -25.55 -12.56
N ALA A 80 -25.32 -25.54 -13.60
CA ALA A 80 -26.44 -26.48 -13.68
C ALA A 80 -25.99 -27.96 -13.71
N GLY A 81 -24.84 -28.24 -14.35
CA GLY A 81 -24.20 -29.55 -14.32
C GLY A 81 -23.69 -29.93 -12.93
N ALA A 82 -23.04 -28.99 -12.24
CA ALA A 82 -22.54 -29.17 -10.88
C ALA A 82 -23.70 -29.50 -9.92
N VAL A 83 -24.77 -28.71 -9.92
CA VAL A 83 -25.98 -28.93 -9.09
C VAL A 83 -26.53 -30.35 -9.24
N ARG A 84 -26.55 -30.90 -10.46
CA ARG A 84 -26.99 -32.29 -10.70
C ARG A 84 -25.98 -33.33 -10.22
N SER A 85 -24.68 -33.04 -10.33
CA SER A 85 -23.62 -34.00 -10.01
C SER A 85 -23.34 -34.11 -8.51
N VAL A 86 -23.47 -33.03 -7.75
CA VAL A 86 -23.10 -33.00 -6.32
C VAL A 86 -24.30 -32.88 -5.39
N GLY A 87 -25.53 -32.92 -5.93
CA GLY A 87 -26.72 -32.63 -5.14
C GLY A 87 -26.97 -33.59 -3.98
N ASP A 88 -26.55 -34.85 -4.10
CA ASP A 88 -26.68 -35.84 -3.01
C ASP A 88 -25.68 -35.60 -1.87
N GLN A 89 -24.68 -34.73 -2.07
CA GLN A 89 -23.65 -34.39 -1.08
C GLN A 89 -23.97 -33.12 -0.28
N LEU A 90 -25.01 -32.39 -0.68
CA LEU A 90 -25.29 -31.04 -0.19
C LEU A 90 -26.66 -30.97 0.47
N THR A 91 -26.82 -30.05 1.42
CA THR A 91 -28.13 -29.81 2.01
C THR A 91 -29.07 -29.18 0.99
N LYS A 92 -30.39 -29.25 1.23
CA LYS A 92 -31.38 -28.54 0.42
C LYS A 92 -31.06 -27.04 0.32
N SER A 93 -30.64 -26.44 1.42
CA SER A 93 -30.32 -25.03 1.45
C SER A 93 -29.15 -24.69 0.52
N ASP A 94 -28.13 -25.55 0.48
CA ASP A 94 -26.92 -25.34 -0.33
C ASP A 94 -27.21 -25.49 -1.81
N LEU A 95 -28.06 -26.46 -2.14
CA LEU A 95 -28.65 -26.60 -3.47
C LEU A 95 -29.44 -25.37 -3.91
N ASP A 96 -30.20 -24.75 -3.01
CA ASP A 96 -30.96 -23.53 -3.31
C ASP A 96 -30.02 -22.34 -3.56
N LEU A 97 -28.92 -22.24 -2.81
CA LEU A 97 -27.88 -21.23 -3.03
C LEU A 97 -27.15 -21.45 -4.37
N MET A 98 -26.78 -22.69 -4.72
CA MET A 98 -26.19 -22.99 -6.03
C MET A 98 -27.16 -22.71 -7.20
N ARG A 99 -28.47 -22.94 -7.02
CA ARG A 99 -29.49 -22.57 -8.02
C ARG A 99 -29.59 -21.07 -8.18
N LEU A 100 -29.36 -20.31 -7.12
CA LEU A 100 -29.25 -18.86 -7.19
C LEU A 100 -28.01 -18.44 -7.97
N TRP A 101 -26.84 -19.05 -7.71
CA TRP A 101 -25.60 -18.79 -8.46
C TRP A 101 -25.71 -19.16 -9.94
N ARG A 102 -26.60 -20.09 -10.31
CA ARG A 102 -26.90 -20.32 -11.73
C ARG A 102 -27.58 -19.11 -12.40
N ARG A 103 -28.41 -18.37 -11.66
CA ARG A 103 -29.14 -17.18 -12.16
C ARG A 103 -28.29 -15.92 -12.09
N VAL A 104 -27.49 -15.80 -11.03
CA VAL A 104 -26.53 -14.73 -10.81
C VAL A 104 -25.17 -15.38 -10.59
N PRO A 105 -24.45 -15.73 -11.67
CA PRO A 105 -23.13 -16.33 -11.58
C PRO A 105 -22.17 -15.47 -10.78
N TRP A 106 -21.15 -16.11 -10.24
CA TRP A 106 -20.05 -15.39 -9.62
C TRP A 106 -19.38 -14.52 -10.70
N ALA A 107 -18.85 -13.38 -10.28
CA ALA A 107 -18.17 -12.47 -11.18
C ALA A 107 -16.98 -11.83 -10.48
N PHE A 108 -15.90 -11.63 -11.24
CA PHE A 108 -14.90 -10.67 -10.83
C PHE A 108 -15.46 -9.26 -11.00
N VAL A 109 -15.18 -8.43 -10.01
CA VAL A 109 -15.60 -7.03 -9.99
C VAL A 109 -14.36 -6.20 -9.75
N ALA A 110 -13.95 -5.47 -10.78
CA ALA A 110 -13.10 -4.30 -10.61
C ALA A 110 -14.00 -3.18 -10.07
N PHE A 111 -13.58 -2.47 -9.02
CA PHE A 111 -14.43 -1.51 -8.33
C PHE A 111 -13.68 -0.30 -7.78
N GLU A 112 -14.46 0.74 -7.50
CA GLU A 112 -14.10 1.84 -6.61
C GLU A 112 -14.97 1.80 -5.34
N THR A 113 -14.38 2.06 -4.17
CA THR A 113 -15.11 2.13 -2.90
C THR A 113 -15.85 3.46 -2.83
N VAL A 114 -17.17 3.41 -2.59
CA VAL A 114 -18.01 4.62 -2.52
C VAL A 114 -18.13 5.10 -1.09
N GLU A 115 -18.58 4.23 -0.20
CA GLU A 115 -18.85 4.58 1.20
C GLU A 115 -18.73 3.34 2.09
N PRO A 116 -18.04 3.43 3.24
CA PRO A 116 -18.11 2.39 4.27
C PRO A 116 -19.52 2.41 4.87
N ALA A 117 -20.26 1.31 4.73
CA ALA A 117 -21.55 1.15 5.40
C ALA A 117 -21.37 0.49 6.78
N GLU A 118 -22.43 0.43 7.58
CA GLU A 118 -22.38 -0.20 8.90
C GLU A 118 -22.17 -1.72 8.81
N HIS A 119 -21.66 -2.30 9.91
CA HIS A 119 -21.62 -3.77 10.13
C HIS A 119 -20.76 -4.58 9.14
N GLY A 120 -19.70 -4.00 8.58
CA GLY A 120 -18.79 -4.71 7.65
C GLY A 120 -19.35 -4.83 6.22
N ILE A 121 -20.39 -4.06 5.92
CA ILE A 121 -20.90 -3.86 4.56
C ILE A 121 -20.19 -2.63 3.97
N ILE A 122 -19.86 -2.71 2.69
CA ILE A 122 -19.30 -1.60 1.93
C ILE A 122 -20.11 -1.44 0.65
N LEU A 123 -20.34 -0.18 0.25
CA LEU A 123 -20.88 0.12 -1.07
C LEU A 123 -19.72 0.29 -2.04
N ILE A 124 -19.70 -0.54 -3.07
CA ILE A 124 -18.73 -0.43 -4.16
C ILE A 124 -19.42 0.01 -5.46
N SER A 125 -18.70 0.76 -6.27
CA SER A 125 -19.06 1.12 -7.64
C SER A 125 -18.23 0.26 -8.58
N PRO A 126 -18.82 -0.79 -9.19
CA PRO A 126 -18.15 -1.56 -10.22
C PRO A 126 -17.73 -0.71 -11.41
N ILE A 127 -16.63 -1.13 -12.03
CA ILE A 127 -16.07 -0.52 -13.22
C ILE A 127 -16.63 -1.25 -14.44
N GLY A 128 -17.23 -0.49 -15.36
CA GLY A 128 -17.84 -1.02 -16.58
C GLY A 128 -19.28 -1.52 -16.40
N PRO A 129 -19.90 -2.07 -17.47
CA PRO A 129 -21.26 -2.61 -17.43
C PRO A 129 -21.35 -3.92 -16.62
N PRO A 130 -22.57 -4.35 -16.23
CA PRO A 130 -22.76 -5.62 -15.53
C PRO A 130 -22.32 -6.82 -16.37
N PRO A 131 -21.95 -7.96 -15.73
CA PRO A 131 -21.58 -9.17 -16.44
C PRO A 131 -22.69 -9.64 -17.39
N ALA A 132 -22.32 -10.18 -18.54
CA ALA A 132 -23.28 -10.63 -19.53
C ALA A 132 -24.23 -11.70 -18.94
N GLY A 133 -25.53 -11.47 -19.11
CA GLY A 133 -26.58 -12.37 -18.62
C GLY A 133 -26.96 -12.16 -17.16
N TRP A 134 -26.36 -11.21 -16.44
CA TRP A 134 -26.90 -10.78 -15.16
C TRP A 134 -28.25 -10.08 -15.33
N PRO A 135 -29.20 -10.27 -14.39
CA PRO A 135 -30.46 -9.53 -14.38
C PRO A 135 -30.24 -8.00 -14.35
N SER A 136 -30.94 -7.27 -15.23
CA SER A 136 -30.82 -5.80 -15.35
C SER A 136 -31.35 -5.03 -14.13
N ASP A 137 -32.12 -5.69 -13.27
CA ASP A 137 -32.68 -5.13 -12.03
C ASP A 137 -31.73 -5.25 -10.82
N LEU A 138 -30.53 -5.82 -11.00
CA LEU A 138 -29.49 -5.80 -9.99
C LEU A 138 -28.88 -4.39 -9.88
N PHE A 139 -28.53 -4.00 -8.65
CA PHE A 139 -27.96 -2.69 -8.32
C PHE A 139 -26.49 -2.57 -8.74
N TRP A 140 -26.18 -2.80 -10.03
CA TRP A 140 -24.81 -2.85 -10.51
C TRP A 140 -24.05 -1.56 -10.19
N ASN A 141 -24.65 -0.39 -10.39
CA ASN A 141 -23.96 0.89 -10.17
C ASN A 141 -23.58 1.16 -8.70
N ARG A 142 -24.18 0.44 -7.74
CA ARG A 142 -23.88 0.52 -6.30
C ARG A 142 -24.14 -0.83 -5.65
N LEU A 143 -23.14 -1.70 -5.66
CA LEU A 143 -23.25 -3.04 -5.09
C LEU A 143 -23.03 -3.01 -3.57
N PRO A 144 -24.01 -3.46 -2.77
CA PRO A 144 -23.79 -3.72 -1.36
C PRO A 144 -23.03 -5.04 -1.18
N LEU A 145 -21.80 -4.92 -0.68
CA LEU A 145 -20.86 -6.02 -0.51
C LEU A 145 -20.55 -6.20 0.98
N PHE A 146 -20.76 -7.39 1.52
CA PHE A 146 -20.25 -7.73 2.85
C PHE A 146 -18.84 -8.27 2.74
N SER A 147 -17.91 -7.51 3.31
CA SER A 147 -16.51 -7.89 3.42
C SER A 147 -15.88 -7.05 4.53
N PRO A 148 -15.78 -7.61 5.76
CA PRO A 148 -15.12 -6.91 6.86
C PRO A 148 -13.70 -6.45 6.49
N SER A 149 -12.94 -7.30 5.79
CA SER A 149 -11.59 -6.97 5.33
C SER A 149 -11.57 -5.79 4.36
N LEU A 150 -12.47 -5.76 3.38
CA LEU A 150 -12.55 -4.62 2.45
C LEU A 150 -13.04 -3.34 3.14
N ALA A 151 -13.95 -3.46 4.11
CA ALA A 151 -14.39 -2.32 4.92
C ALA A 151 -13.23 -1.73 5.74
N ASP A 152 -12.36 -2.58 6.31
CA ASP A 152 -11.16 -2.16 7.03
C ASP A 152 -10.13 -1.49 6.09
N LEU A 153 -9.93 -2.08 4.91
CA LEU A 153 -9.04 -1.52 3.88
C LEU A 153 -9.57 -0.18 3.37
N SER A 154 -10.86 -0.04 3.10
CA SER A 154 -11.46 1.22 2.68
C SER A 154 -11.28 2.32 3.73
N ARG A 155 -11.47 1.98 5.02
CA ARG A 155 -11.19 2.91 6.13
C ARG A 155 -9.72 3.33 6.21
N SER A 156 -8.81 2.51 5.70
CA SER A 156 -7.38 2.79 5.61
C SER A 156 -6.99 3.60 4.36
N GLY A 157 -7.97 4.08 3.57
CA GLY A 157 -7.76 4.95 2.42
C GLY A 157 -7.64 4.21 1.08
N PHE A 158 -7.82 2.89 1.03
CA PHE A 158 -7.86 2.17 -0.24
C PHE A 158 -9.15 2.48 -1.00
N ARG A 159 -9.02 2.85 -2.27
CA ARG A 159 -10.15 3.35 -3.08
C ARG A 159 -10.54 2.45 -4.23
N SER A 160 -9.64 1.63 -4.76
CA SER A 160 -9.91 0.77 -5.91
C SER A 160 -9.39 -0.64 -5.67
N GLY A 161 -9.99 -1.60 -6.37
CA GLY A 161 -9.60 -2.99 -6.21
C GLY A 161 -10.24 -3.94 -7.21
N LEU A 162 -9.85 -5.20 -7.09
CA LEU A 162 -10.41 -6.33 -7.82
C LEU A 162 -10.77 -7.43 -6.82
N VAL A 163 -11.99 -7.95 -6.90
CA VAL A 163 -12.47 -9.01 -6.02
C VAL A 163 -13.43 -9.95 -6.74
N LEU A 164 -13.44 -11.22 -6.34
CA LEU A 164 -14.45 -12.19 -6.78
C LEU A 164 -15.68 -12.10 -5.87
N VAL A 165 -16.85 -11.86 -6.45
CA VAL A 165 -18.10 -11.75 -5.70
C VAL A 165 -19.11 -12.84 -6.06
N PHE A 166 -19.97 -13.16 -5.09
CA PHE A 166 -21.16 -13.97 -5.30
C PHE A 166 -22.38 -13.40 -4.59
N TRP A 167 -23.55 -13.71 -5.11
CA TRP A 167 -24.83 -13.28 -4.57
C TRP A 167 -25.45 -14.37 -3.68
N ASP A 168 -25.89 -14.00 -2.48
CA ASP A 168 -26.52 -14.96 -1.54
C ASP A 168 -28.05 -14.91 -1.49
N GLY A 169 -28.66 -13.97 -2.21
CA GLY A 169 -30.10 -13.72 -2.23
C GLY A 169 -30.48 -12.38 -1.61
N SER A 170 -29.57 -11.82 -0.82
CA SER A 170 -29.78 -10.59 -0.07
C SER A 170 -28.66 -9.56 -0.24
N LEU A 171 -27.41 -9.98 -0.33
CA LEU A 171 -26.24 -9.13 -0.57
C LEU A 171 -25.13 -9.86 -1.35
N PHE A 172 -24.15 -9.10 -1.82
CA PHE A 172 -22.93 -9.67 -2.40
C PHE A 172 -21.92 -9.99 -1.30
N HIS A 173 -21.14 -11.04 -1.50
CA HIS A 173 -20.05 -11.46 -0.62
C HIS A 173 -18.78 -11.61 -1.42
N THR A 174 -17.64 -11.35 -0.78
CA THR A 174 -16.32 -11.62 -1.37
C THR A 174 -15.93 -13.08 -1.15
N TYR A 175 -15.31 -13.71 -2.14
CA TYR A 175 -14.71 -15.04 -1.98
C TYR A 175 -13.21 -15.01 -2.34
N GLY A 176 -12.37 -15.45 -1.41
CA GLY A 176 -10.93 -15.55 -1.59
C GLY A 176 -10.23 -14.18 -1.58
N MET A 177 -9.40 -13.94 -2.59
CA MET A 177 -8.45 -12.83 -2.64
C MET A 177 -9.13 -11.47 -2.91
N ILE A 178 -8.63 -10.43 -2.23
CA ILE A 178 -8.99 -9.03 -2.48
C ILE A 178 -7.73 -8.30 -2.91
N LEU A 179 -7.66 -7.89 -4.18
CA LEU A 179 -6.59 -7.04 -4.68
C LEU A 179 -6.99 -5.59 -4.45
N THR A 180 -6.16 -4.82 -3.75
CA THR A 180 -6.38 -3.39 -3.53
C THR A 180 -5.29 -2.59 -4.20
N PHE A 181 -5.66 -1.58 -4.99
CA PHE A 181 -4.69 -0.77 -5.72
C PHE A 181 -4.55 0.61 -5.06
N ARG A 182 -3.31 1.03 -4.81
CA ARG A 182 -3.00 2.38 -4.27
C ARG A 182 -2.87 3.43 -5.37
N GLY A 183 -2.20 3.07 -6.45
CA GLY A 183 -1.87 4.00 -7.55
C GLY A 183 -2.82 3.95 -8.73
N PHE A 184 -3.79 3.02 -8.76
CA PHE A 184 -4.69 2.83 -9.89
C PHE A 184 -6.09 3.36 -9.61
N ASP A 185 -6.68 4.03 -10.58
CA ASP A 185 -8.08 4.47 -10.56
C ASP A 185 -8.98 3.54 -11.39
N GLY A 186 -10.29 3.84 -11.44
CA GLY A 186 -11.21 3.03 -12.23
C GLY A 186 -10.94 3.04 -13.74
N LYS A 187 -10.38 4.14 -14.27
CA LYS A 187 -10.05 4.25 -15.70
C LYS A 187 -8.82 3.41 -16.04
N ASP A 188 -7.86 3.31 -15.13
CA ASP A 188 -6.70 2.42 -15.27
C ASP A 188 -7.12 0.95 -15.43
N LEU A 189 -8.07 0.49 -14.61
CA LEU A 189 -8.55 -0.89 -14.67
C LEU A 189 -9.39 -1.14 -15.93
N GLN A 190 -10.13 -0.14 -16.41
CA GLN A 190 -10.85 -0.22 -17.68
C GLN A 190 -9.89 -0.25 -18.89
N PHE A 191 -8.83 0.56 -18.85
CA PHE A 191 -7.76 0.53 -19.84
C PHE A 191 -7.10 -0.85 -19.87
N PHE A 192 -6.69 -1.36 -18.71
CA PHE A 192 -6.04 -2.67 -18.61
C PHE A 192 -6.95 -3.79 -19.11
N ALA A 193 -8.24 -3.75 -18.80
CA ALA A 193 -9.19 -4.73 -19.31
C ALA A 193 -9.31 -4.68 -20.84
N SER A 194 -9.36 -3.49 -21.43
CA SER A 194 -9.38 -3.35 -22.89
C SER A 194 -8.11 -3.92 -23.51
N ALA A 195 -6.94 -3.62 -22.93
CA ALA A 195 -5.66 -4.15 -23.38
C ALA A 195 -5.58 -5.69 -23.35
N VAL A 196 -6.20 -6.33 -22.34
CA VAL A 196 -6.28 -7.80 -22.25
C VAL A 196 -7.20 -8.37 -23.32
N ASP A 197 -8.36 -7.77 -23.54
CA ASP A 197 -9.34 -8.19 -24.57
C ASP A 197 -8.70 -8.11 -25.96
N ASP A 198 -8.07 -6.97 -26.26
CA ASP A 198 -7.40 -6.72 -27.54
C ASP A 198 -6.23 -7.72 -27.76
N ALA A 199 -5.47 -8.06 -26.71
CA ALA A 199 -4.39 -9.05 -26.79
C ALA A 199 -4.89 -10.48 -27.03
N ALA A 200 -6.11 -10.81 -26.58
CA ALA A 200 -6.68 -12.14 -26.73
C ALA A 200 -7.17 -12.44 -28.16
N ASP A 201 -7.60 -11.40 -28.89
CA ASP A 201 -8.10 -11.55 -30.27
C ASP A 201 -7.01 -11.86 -31.31
N GLY A 202 -5.73 -11.76 -30.92
CA GLY A 202 -4.59 -12.21 -31.73
C GLY A 202 -4.40 -11.44 -33.05
N ASP A 203 -5.07 -10.30 -33.20
CA ASP A 203 -4.93 -9.45 -34.37
C ASP A 203 -3.59 -8.69 -34.24
N GLU A 204 -2.62 -9.03 -35.09
CA GLU A 204 -1.34 -8.32 -35.20
C GLU A 204 -1.53 -6.85 -35.65
N GLY A 205 -2.76 -6.45 -35.98
CA GLY A 205 -3.16 -5.09 -36.34
C GLY A 205 -3.49 -4.21 -35.13
N ILE A 206 -2.58 -3.27 -34.83
CA ILE A 206 -2.82 -1.96 -34.20
C ILE A 206 -3.99 -1.95 -33.17
N PRO A 207 -3.78 -2.41 -31.93
CA PRO A 207 -4.91 -2.76 -31.06
C PRO A 207 -5.55 -1.58 -30.30
N PHE A 208 -4.92 -0.41 -30.24
CA PHE A 208 -5.16 0.52 -29.13
C PHE A 208 -6.02 1.75 -29.40
N LEU A 209 -6.47 1.99 -30.64
CA LEU A 209 -7.08 3.27 -31.03
C LEU A 209 -8.53 3.20 -31.53
N THR A 210 -9.14 2.03 -31.59
CA THR A 210 -10.61 1.94 -31.66
C THR A 210 -11.27 2.04 -30.28
N GLY A 211 -10.46 2.11 -29.23
CA GLY A 211 -10.88 2.27 -27.85
C GLY A 211 -11.32 3.69 -27.52
N ALA A 212 -12.49 4.09 -28.01
CA ALA A 212 -13.19 5.22 -27.41
C ALA A 212 -13.42 4.93 -25.91
N VAL A 213 -12.91 5.78 -25.02
CA VAL A 213 -13.54 5.95 -23.70
C VAL A 213 -15.03 6.19 -23.97
N PRO A 214 -15.98 5.51 -23.31
CA PRO A 214 -17.39 5.65 -23.61
C PRO A 214 -17.88 7.06 -23.25
N GLY A 215 -17.71 7.96 -24.20
CA GLY A 215 -18.08 9.37 -24.19
C GLY A 215 -18.80 9.68 -25.50
N GLY A 216 -19.98 9.10 -25.70
CA GLY A 216 -21.02 9.68 -26.56
C GLY A 216 -21.24 9.11 -27.96
N GLY A 217 -20.44 8.17 -28.45
CA GLY A 217 -20.70 7.46 -29.72
C GLY A 217 -21.15 6.01 -29.48
N GLU A 218 -22.11 5.50 -30.24
CA GLU A 218 -22.54 4.09 -30.24
C GLU A 218 -21.38 3.16 -30.62
N SER A 219 -20.47 2.88 -29.68
CA SER A 219 -19.42 1.88 -29.84
C SER A 219 -20.04 0.49 -29.79
N THR A 220 -19.65 -0.35 -30.74
CA THR A 220 -20.04 -1.77 -30.87
C THR A 220 -19.46 -2.60 -29.72
N SER A 221 -20.07 -2.46 -28.53
CA SER A 221 -20.04 -3.39 -27.39
C SER A 221 -18.72 -4.13 -27.13
N ARG A 222 -17.74 -3.46 -26.50
CA ARG A 222 -16.68 -4.14 -25.73
C ARG A 222 -17.30 -4.97 -24.60
N LEU A 223 -16.73 -6.16 -24.34
CA LEU A 223 -17.20 -7.03 -23.27
C LEU A 223 -17.13 -6.32 -21.91
N PRO A 224 -18.05 -6.61 -20.96
CA PRO A 224 -17.92 -6.14 -19.58
C PRO A 224 -16.56 -6.51 -18.99
N VAL A 225 -15.96 -5.62 -18.19
CA VAL A 225 -14.66 -5.87 -17.52
C VAL A 225 -14.67 -7.21 -16.77
N SER A 226 -15.77 -7.52 -16.09
CA SER A 226 -15.98 -8.79 -15.39
C SER A 226 -15.92 -10.01 -16.31
N ASP A 227 -16.39 -9.88 -17.56
CA ASP A 227 -16.39 -10.95 -18.55
C ASP A 227 -15.01 -11.13 -19.17
N ILE A 228 -14.28 -10.03 -19.41
CA ILE A 228 -12.87 -10.07 -19.84
C ILE A 228 -12.04 -10.81 -18.79
N ILE A 229 -12.14 -10.41 -17.52
CA ILE A 229 -11.44 -11.08 -16.41
C ILE A 229 -11.85 -12.56 -16.29
N ARG A 230 -13.12 -12.89 -16.54
CA ARG A 230 -13.57 -14.29 -16.54
C ARG A 230 -12.91 -15.09 -17.66
N ASN A 231 -12.76 -14.51 -18.85
CA ASN A 231 -12.22 -15.18 -20.02
C ASN A 231 -10.69 -15.34 -19.90
N ASP A 232 -9.99 -14.35 -19.36
CA ASP A 232 -8.56 -14.41 -19.08
C ASP A 232 -8.22 -13.76 -17.71
N PRO A 233 -8.26 -14.53 -16.61
CA PRO A 233 -8.04 -13.99 -15.26
C PRO A 233 -6.56 -13.73 -14.96
N LEU A 234 -5.62 -14.37 -15.66
CA LEU A 234 -4.20 -14.37 -15.24
C LEU A 234 -3.54 -12.98 -15.33
N PRO A 235 -3.73 -12.18 -16.40
CA PRO A 235 -3.19 -10.82 -16.47
C PRO A 235 -3.62 -9.96 -15.28
N PHE A 236 -4.87 -10.08 -14.86
CA PHE A 236 -5.40 -9.31 -13.73
C PHE A 236 -4.86 -9.79 -12.39
N LEU A 237 -4.63 -11.09 -12.22
CA LEU A 237 -3.97 -11.63 -11.02
C LEU A 237 -2.51 -11.14 -10.93
N ARG A 238 -1.83 -10.97 -12.08
CA ARG A 238 -0.46 -10.41 -12.13
C ARG A 238 -0.38 -8.94 -11.70
N LEU A 239 -1.50 -8.20 -11.72
CA LEU A 239 -1.54 -6.84 -11.14
C LEU A 239 -1.27 -6.82 -9.63
N PHE A 240 -1.30 -7.97 -8.93
CA PHE A 240 -0.90 -8.05 -7.54
C PHE A 240 0.52 -7.48 -7.29
N ALA A 241 1.46 -7.73 -8.21
CA ALA A 241 2.82 -7.20 -8.11
C ALA A 241 2.86 -5.66 -8.12
N TRP A 242 1.77 -5.02 -8.55
CA TRP A 242 1.62 -3.57 -8.69
C TRP A 242 0.63 -2.98 -7.67
N GLN A 243 0.06 -3.78 -6.76
CA GLN A 243 -1.00 -3.34 -5.85
C GLN A 243 -0.60 -2.13 -4.97
N ASN A 244 0.68 -2.09 -4.58
CA ASN A 244 1.25 -1.04 -3.74
C ASN A 244 2.00 0.04 -4.54
N ALA A 245 2.03 -0.05 -5.87
CA ALA A 245 2.71 0.93 -6.68
C ALA A 245 2.04 2.31 -6.46
N PRO A 246 2.81 3.35 -6.11
CA PRO A 246 2.24 4.67 -5.89
C PRO A 246 1.77 5.27 -7.22
N SER A 247 0.83 6.21 -7.14
CA SER A 247 0.55 7.08 -8.28
C SER A 247 1.76 8.00 -8.50
N THR A 248 2.19 8.09 -9.76
CA THR A 248 3.20 9.08 -10.16
C THR A 248 2.57 10.47 -10.16
N THR A 249 3.15 11.43 -9.46
CA THR A 249 2.65 12.81 -9.39
C THR A 249 3.74 13.80 -9.79
N GLY A 250 3.34 14.85 -10.49
CA GLY A 250 4.17 16.00 -10.82
C GLY A 250 3.59 17.31 -10.27
N ARG A 251 4.15 18.43 -10.71
CA ARG A 251 3.73 19.78 -10.29
C ARG A 251 2.23 20.07 -10.53
N ARG A 252 1.63 19.41 -11.53
CA ARG A 252 0.24 19.60 -11.97
C ARG A 252 -0.65 18.39 -11.65
N GLY A 253 -0.35 17.65 -10.58
CA GLY A 253 -1.13 16.49 -10.13
C GLY A 253 -0.61 15.15 -10.65
N ALA A 254 -1.50 14.15 -10.71
CA ALA A 254 -1.13 12.80 -11.14
C ALA A 254 -0.73 12.78 -12.62
N TRP A 255 0.39 12.12 -12.94
CA TRP A 255 0.80 11.88 -14.31
C TRP A 255 -0.07 10.81 -14.94
N THR A 256 -0.75 11.21 -16.01
CA THR A 256 -1.58 10.35 -16.83
C THR A 256 -1.15 10.51 -18.27
N PHE A 257 -1.01 9.40 -18.98
CA PHE A 257 -0.95 9.41 -20.42
C PHE A 257 -2.37 9.63 -20.94
N SER A 258 -2.62 10.84 -21.44
CA SER A 258 -3.92 11.28 -21.96
C SER A 258 -3.74 11.60 -23.45
N ALA A 259 -4.39 10.84 -24.33
CA ALA A 259 -4.13 10.89 -25.76
C ALA A 259 -5.38 10.67 -26.61
N SER A 260 -5.41 11.28 -27.78
CA SER A 260 -6.45 11.09 -28.79
C SER A 260 -5.90 11.13 -30.20
N MET A 261 -6.66 10.54 -31.10
CA MET A 261 -6.33 10.44 -32.51
C MET A 261 -7.54 10.80 -33.35
N ILE A 262 -7.33 11.56 -34.42
CA ILE A 262 -8.37 11.89 -35.38
C ILE A 262 -7.86 11.65 -36.80
N GLU A 263 -8.76 11.24 -37.70
CA GLU A 263 -8.50 11.36 -39.12
C GLU A 263 -8.40 12.85 -39.48
N TRP A 264 -7.31 13.23 -40.13
CA TRP A 264 -7.03 14.60 -40.49
C TRP A 264 -6.56 14.69 -41.94
N LYS A 265 -7.41 15.29 -42.78
CA LYS A 265 -7.14 15.46 -44.22
C LYS A 265 -6.61 16.88 -44.47
N PRO A 266 -5.37 17.04 -44.95
CA PRO A 266 -4.84 18.34 -45.36
C PRO A 266 -5.66 18.87 -46.54
N GLY A 267 -6.54 19.84 -46.30
CA GLY A 267 -7.45 20.35 -47.33
C GLY A 267 -8.65 21.16 -46.82
N GLU A 268 -8.97 21.10 -45.53
CA GLU A 268 -9.99 21.96 -44.90
C GLU A 268 -9.47 23.08 -43.96
N PRO A 269 -8.21 23.59 -44.01
CA PRO A 269 -7.93 24.86 -43.36
C PRO A 269 -8.54 26.02 -44.17
N PRO A 270 -9.07 27.09 -43.53
CA PRO A 270 -9.77 28.18 -44.20
C PRO A 270 -8.90 29.09 -45.10
N SER A 271 -7.60 28.81 -45.29
CA SER A 271 -6.70 29.69 -46.06
C SER A 271 -5.52 28.96 -46.73
N GLY A 272 -5.56 28.81 -48.06
CA GLY A 272 -4.37 28.63 -48.90
C GLY A 272 -3.58 27.32 -48.73
N THR A 273 -2.44 27.24 -49.43
CA THR A 273 -1.54 26.07 -49.51
C THR A 273 -0.84 25.81 -48.17
N PHE A 274 -1.54 25.19 -47.23
CA PHE A 274 -0.94 24.66 -46.00
C PHE A 274 -0.02 23.49 -46.35
N ASP A 275 1.27 23.60 -46.04
CA ASP A 275 2.25 22.52 -46.17
C ASP A 275 2.51 21.90 -44.78
N PRO A 276 2.04 20.66 -44.50
CA PRO A 276 2.23 20.03 -43.21
C PRO A 276 3.72 19.79 -42.88
N THR A 277 4.63 19.85 -43.84
CA THR A 277 6.07 19.65 -43.61
C THR A 277 6.81 20.94 -43.27
N ASP A 278 6.17 22.10 -43.41
CA ASP A 278 6.77 23.41 -43.14
C ASP A 278 6.31 23.97 -41.79
N ARG A 279 7.27 24.22 -40.89
CA ARG A 279 7.01 24.85 -39.58
C ARG A 279 6.27 26.18 -39.70
N THR A 280 6.53 26.96 -40.75
CA THR A 280 5.91 28.28 -40.94
C THR A 280 4.39 28.14 -41.14
N SER A 281 3.96 27.12 -41.89
CA SER A 281 2.55 26.78 -42.08
C SER A 281 1.87 26.43 -40.75
N TRP A 282 2.55 25.70 -39.86
CA TRP A 282 2.04 25.39 -38.52
C TRP A 282 1.98 26.61 -37.59
N ASN A 283 3.01 27.45 -37.58
CA ASN A 283 3.07 28.67 -36.76
C ASN A 283 1.95 29.69 -37.10
N HIS A 284 1.33 29.60 -38.28
CA HIS A 284 0.16 30.42 -38.63
C HIS A 284 -1.13 29.98 -37.93
N LEU A 285 -1.19 28.75 -37.42
CA LEU A 285 -2.39 28.14 -36.86
C LEU A 285 -2.23 27.77 -35.38
N VAL A 286 -1.02 27.47 -34.94
CA VAL A 286 -0.69 27.03 -33.58
C VAL A 286 0.46 27.89 -33.05
N GLU A 287 0.23 28.56 -31.93
CA GLU A 287 1.24 29.38 -31.25
C GLU A 287 2.19 28.50 -30.42
N ASP A 288 3.37 29.03 -30.10
CA ASP A 288 4.36 28.42 -29.19
C ASP A 288 4.85 27.01 -29.57
N ILE A 289 4.99 26.73 -30.87
CA ILE A 289 5.57 25.46 -31.34
C ILE A 289 7.05 25.36 -30.97
N GLU A 290 7.44 24.28 -30.31
CA GLU A 290 8.82 23.88 -30.01
C GLU A 290 9.15 22.48 -30.55
N ASP A 291 10.44 22.17 -30.69
CA ASP A 291 10.97 20.88 -31.19
C ASP A 291 10.31 20.36 -32.48
N PHE A 292 10.01 21.26 -33.41
CA PHE A 292 9.43 20.87 -34.69
C PHE A 292 10.39 19.98 -35.48
N SER A 293 9.92 18.79 -35.83
CA SER A 293 10.63 17.83 -36.65
C SER A 293 9.74 17.39 -37.82
N ALA A 294 10.31 17.42 -39.02
CA ALA A 294 9.67 16.93 -40.23
C ALA A 294 10.46 15.74 -40.78
N HIS A 295 9.74 14.67 -41.09
CA HIS A 295 10.29 13.38 -41.51
C HIS A 295 10.19 13.21 -43.03
N THR A 296 10.99 12.31 -43.58
CA THR A 296 11.11 12.13 -45.05
C THR A 296 9.85 11.57 -45.71
N ASP A 297 9.02 10.87 -44.93
CA ASP A 297 7.70 10.38 -45.33
C ASP A 297 6.63 11.50 -45.36
N GLY A 298 6.98 12.70 -44.86
CA GLY A 298 6.11 13.86 -44.75
C GLY A 298 5.31 13.92 -43.46
N SER A 299 5.58 13.03 -42.51
CA SER A 299 5.04 13.09 -41.15
C SER A 299 5.77 14.18 -40.35
N VAL A 300 5.09 14.79 -39.37
CA VAL A 300 5.70 15.80 -38.51
C VAL A 300 5.38 15.58 -37.04
N ALA A 301 6.30 15.98 -36.17
CA ALA A 301 6.09 15.97 -34.72
C ALA A 301 6.60 17.25 -34.09
N PHE A 302 5.87 17.76 -33.10
CA PHE A 302 6.24 18.98 -32.38
C PHE A 302 5.61 19.03 -30.99
N ARG A 303 6.13 19.92 -30.15
CA ARG A 303 5.58 20.28 -28.83
C ARG A 303 4.94 21.66 -28.88
N ILE A 304 4.00 21.91 -27.97
CA ILE A 304 3.35 23.22 -27.81
C ILE A 304 3.70 23.77 -26.43
N GLY A 305 4.49 24.84 -26.36
CA GLY A 305 5.00 25.40 -25.11
C GLY A 305 6.47 25.09 -24.85
N SER A 306 6.98 25.56 -23.71
CA SER A 306 8.41 25.57 -23.39
C SER A 306 8.75 25.01 -22.01
N GLU A 307 7.80 24.37 -21.32
CA GLU A 307 7.99 23.88 -19.96
C GLU A 307 8.72 22.53 -19.89
N GLY A 308 8.77 21.79 -21.00
CA GLY A 308 9.44 20.50 -21.12
C GLY A 308 8.51 19.36 -21.55
N PRO A 309 9.07 18.20 -21.91
CA PRO A 309 8.34 17.10 -22.53
C PRO A 309 7.27 16.48 -21.62
N MET A 310 7.35 16.73 -20.32
CA MET A 310 6.37 16.28 -19.31
C MET A 310 5.21 17.26 -19.10
N TYR A 311 5.32 18.49 -19.60
CA TYR A 311 4.38 19.59 -19.31
C TYR A 311 3.80 20.24 -20.57
N ASP A 312 4.45 20.02 -21.72
CA ASP A 312 3.99 20.49 -23.02
C ASP A 312 3.17 19.41 -23.72
N PRO A 313 2.04 19.76 -24.38
CA PRO A 313 1.34 18.86 -25.27
C PRO A 313 2.24 18.45 -26.43
N PHE A 314 2.15 17.19 -26.83
CA PHE A 314 2.90 16.63 -27.95
C PHE A 314 1.96 16.27 -29.08
N VAL A 315 2.34 16.66 -30.30
CA VAL A 315 1.52 16.49 -31.50
C VAL A 315 2.31 15.74 -32.55
N VAL A 316 1.67 14.77 -33.19
CA VAL A 316 2.23 14.05 -34.35
C VAL A 316 1.21 14.05 -35.47
N TYR A 317 1.63 14.37 -36.67
CA TYR A 317 0.87 14.16 -37.89
C TYR A 317 1.53 13.04 -38.69
N SER A 318 0.83 11.93 -38.89
CA SER A 318 1.22 10.88 -39.84
C SER A 318 0.61 11.18 -41.19
N LYS A 319 1.47 11.42 -42.21
CA LYS A 319 0.99 11.67 -43.57
C LYS A 319 0.51 10.41 -44.26
N GLU A 320 1.19 9.29 -44.01
CA GLU A 320 0.85 7.98 -44.56
C GLU A 320 -0.56 7.56 -44.14
N ASP A 321 -0.88 7.74 -42.85
CA ASP A 321 -2.18 7.35 -42.30
C ASP A 321 -3.24 8.46 -42.42
N GLY A 322 -2.82 9.71 -42.66
CA GLY A 322 -3.71 10.86 -42.66
C GLY A 322 -4.29 11.12 -41.28
N ILE A 323 -3.45 11.05 -40.24
CA ILE A 323 -3.86 11.04 -38.84
C ILE A 323 -3.16 12.15 -38.08
N LEU A 324 -3.92 12.87 -37.25
CA LEU A 324 -3.38 13.80 -36.26
C LEU A 324 -3.54 13.21 -34.86
N PHE A 325 -2.44 13.18 -34.13
CA PHE A 325 -2.33 12.65 -32.79
C PHE A 325 -2.01 13.78 -31.81
N LEU A 326 -2.72 13.80 -30.68
CA LEU A 326 -2.47 14.72 -29.57
C LEU A 326 -2.26 13.93 -28.27
N ARG A 327 -1.24 14.32 -27.52
CA ARG A 327 -0.91 13.74 -26.21
C ARG A 327 -0.64 14.81 -25.16
N GLY A 328 -1.09 14.56 -23.94
CA GLY A 328 -0.61 15.20 -22.72
C GLY A 328 -0.17 14.17 -21.66
N MET A 329 0.77 14.56 -20.81
CA MET A 329 1.22 13.79 -19.63
C MET A 329 0.40 14.10 -18.35
N SER A 330 -0.70 14.83 -18.52
CA SER A 330 -1.81 14.95 -17.59
C SER A 330 -3.07 15.37 -18.36
N ASP A 331 -4.24 15.26 -17.73
CA ASP A 331 -5.50 15.76 -18.29
C ASP A 331 -5.44 17.27 -18.58
N GLU A 332 -4.75 18.05 -17.75
CA GLU A 332 -4.55 19.49 -17.95
C GLU A 332 -3.68 19.80 -19.17
N VAL A 333 -2.60 19.03 -19.38
CA VAL A 333 -1.73 19.19 -20.55
C VAL A 333 -2.49 18.80 -21.82
N TYR A 334 -3.27 17.72 -21.78
CA TYR A 334 -4.12 17.34 -22.91
C TYR A 334 -5.12 18.46 -23.26
N ALA A 335 -5.80 19.04 -22.26
CA ALA A 335 -6.72 20.16 -22.44
C ALA A 335 -6.02 21.43 -23.01
N ALA A 336 -4.79 21.72 -22.60
CA ALA A 336 -4.01 22.80 -23.19
C ALA A 336 -3.72 22.54 -24.69
N GLY A 337 -3.42 21.29 -25.04
CA GLY A 337 -3.28 20.86 -26.43
C GLY A 337 -4.56 21.00 -27.25
N LEU A 338 -5.72 20.63 -26.68
CA LEU A 338 -7.03 20.84 -27.31
C LEU A 338 -7.26 22.32 -27.64
N HIS A 339 -6.97 23.20 -26.69
CA HIS A 339 -7.12 24.64 -26.87
C HIS A 339 -6.19 25.17 -27.97
N ALA A 340 -4.93 24.73 -27.98
CA ALA A 340 -3.94 25.18 -28.96
C ALA A 340 -4.22 24.67 -30.38
N LEU A 341 -4.78 23.45 -30.52
CA LEU A 341 -5.11 22.85 -31.82
C LEU A 341 -6.53 23.17 -32.31
N ALA A 342 -7.36 23.83 -31.50
CA ALA A 342 -8.75 24.17 -31.86
C ALA A 342 -8.91 24.92 -33.21
N PRO A 343 -7.98 25.81 -33.64
CA PRO A 343 -8.04 26.42 -34.97
C PRO A 343 -7.84 25.45 -36.13
N LEU A 344 -7.21 24.29 -35.88
CA LEU A 344 -6.80 23.31 -36.88
C LEU A 344 -7.76 22.13 -36.98
N ALA A 345 -8.18 21.59 -35.84
CA ALA A 345 -8.91 20.34 -35.76
C ALA A 345 -9.73 20.24 -34.48
N VAL A 346 -10.80 19.43 -34.53
CA VAL A 346 -11.64 19.14 -33.38
C VAL A 346 -11.27 17.77 -32.82
N PHE A 347 -10.53 17.77 -31.72
CA PHE A 347 -10.25 16.56 -30.94
C PHE A 347 -11.38 16.28 -29.94
N PRO A 348 -11.53 15.03 -29.48
CA PRO A 348 -12.41 14.69 -28.37
C PRO A 348 -12.07 15.47 -27.09
N GLU A 349 -13.09 16.02 -26.42
CA GLU A 349 -12.94 16.71 -25.13
C GLU A 349 -12.33 15.77 -24.07
N TYR A 350 -12.75 14.50 -24.09
CA TYR A 350 -12.18 13.45 -23.26
C TYR A 350 -11.23 12.60 -24.10
N PRO A 351 -9.99 12.38 -23.66
CA PRO A 351 -9.02 11.61 -24.42
C PRO A 351 -9.51 10.18 -24.66
N ASP A 352 -9.23 9.64 -25.85
CA ASP A 352 -9.55 8.25 -26.23
C ASP A 352 -8.77 7.25 -25.37
N VAL A 353 -7.54 7.63 -25.00
CA VAL A 353 -6.70 6.85 -24.08
C VAL A 353 -6.41 7.71 -22.86
N ARG A 354 -6.78 7.22 -21.67
CA ARG A 354 -6.39 7.82 -20.40
C ARG A 354 -5.95 6.73 -19.44
N VAL A 355 -4.66 6.75 -19.09
CA VAL A 355 -4.07 5.75 -18.19
C VAL A 355 -2.94 6.36 -17.36
N SER A 356 -2.81 5.98 -16.10
CA SER A 356 -1.66 6.33 -15.27
C SER A 356 -0.37 5.71 -15.84
N MET A 357 0.76 6.39 -15.67
CA MET A 357 2.04 5.87 -16.14
C MET A 357 2.39 4.53 -15.50
N THR A 358 2.01 4.34 -14.23
CA THR A 358 2.18 3.09 -13.49
C THR A 358 1.34 1.97 -14.12
N MET A 359 0.07 2.21 -14.46
CA MET A 359 -0.77 1.18 -15.09
C MET A 359 -0.27 0.85 -16.51
N ARG A 360 0.15 1.85 -17.29
CA ARG A 360 0.74 1.62 -18.61
C ARG A 360 1.99 0.73 -18.53
N ALA A 361 2.87 0.98 -17.56
CA ALA A 361 4.04 0.15 -17.31
C ALA A 361 3.67 -1.27 -16.85
N ALA A 362 2.65 -1.40 -16.00
CA ALA A 362 2.13 -2.70 -15.57
C ALA A 362 1.59 -3.50 -16.76
N ALA A 363 0.82 -2.85 -17.62
CA ALA A 363 0.24 -3.46 -18.80
C ALA A 363 1.32 -3.91 -19.81
N ASP A 364 2.32 -3.06 -20.09
CA ASP A 364 3.47 -3.39 -20.94
C ASP A 364 4.23 -4.63 -20.43
N GLN A 365 4.51 -4.67 -19.12
CA GLN A 365 5.21 -5.79 -18.50
C GLN A 365 4.38 -7.08 -18.51
N ILE A 366 3.09 -6.99 -18.21
CA ILE A 366 2.23 -8.18 -18.04
C ILE A 366 1.84 -8.79 -19.38
N LEU A 367 1.54 -7.96 -20.37
CA LEU A 367 1.04 -8.36 -21.68
C LEU A 367 2.16 -8.57 -22.71
N GLY A 368 3.40 -8.18 -22.38
CA GLY A 368 4.59 -8.53 -23.16
C GLY A 368 4.88 -7.58 -24.32
N GLY A 369 4.99 -6.28 -24.05
CA GLY A 369 5.31 -5.29 -25.06
C GLY A 369 4.05 -4.68 -25.67
N LEU A 370 3.41 -3.77 -24.93
CA LEU A 370 2.34 -2.94 -25.47
C LEU A 370 2.94 -2.05 -26.57
N THR A 371 2.84 -2.54 -27.80
CA THR A 371 3.31 -1.80 -28.97
C THR A 371 2.11 -1.08 -29.56
N ASP A 372 1.46 -0.24 -28.76
CA ASP A 372 0.35 0.57 -29.26
C ASP A 372 0.87 1.52 -30.36
N VAL A 373 0.00 1.85 -31.33
CA VAL A 373 0.39 2.75 -32.42
C VAL A 373 0.80 4.11 -31.92
N LEU A 374 0.36 4.52 -30.73
CA LEU A 374 0.77 5.78 -30.12
C LEU A 374 2.24 5.76 -29.70
N THR A 375 2.70 4.65 -29.14
CA THR A 375 4.09 4.39 -28.75
C THR A 375 4.96 4.20 -29.98
N GLN A 376 4.42 3.60 -31.06
CA GLN A 376 5.11 3.51 -32.34
C GLN A 376 5.26 4.89 -32.99
N LEU A 377 4.19 5.68 -33.07
CA LEU A 377 4.21 7.04 -33.60
C LEU A 377 5.16 7.94 -32.80
N GLU A 378 5.19 7.84 -31.48
CA GLU A 378 6.18 8.51 -30.64
C GLU A 378 7.62 8.07 -30.97
N ARG A 379 7.87 6.75 -31.04
CA ARG A 379 9.21 6.21 -31.31
C ARG A 379 9.74 6.52 -32.70
N ILE A 380 8.87 6.57 -33.70
CA ILE A 380 9.24 6.86 -35.09
C ILE A 380 9.55 8.36 -35.25
N HIS A 381 8.79 9.23 -34.57
CA HIS A 381 8.80 10.66 -34.87
C HIS A 381 9.49 11.55 -33.83
N LEU A 382 9.87 11.04 -32.66
CA LEU A 382 10.79 11.75 -31.77
C LEU A 382 12.19 11.76 -32.41
N PRO A 383 12.89 12.92 -32.43
CA PRO A 383 14.30 12.93 -32.80
C PRO A 383 15.03 11.95 -31.88
N ALA A 384 15.73 10.98 -32.45
CA ALA A 384 16.60 10.12 -31.67
C ALA A 384 17.59 11.04 -30.94
N ASP A 385 17.48 11.14 -29.63
CA ASP A 385 18.52 11.75 -28.80
C ASP A 385 19.83 11.01 -29.15
N ASP A 386 20.68 11.66 -29.94
CA ASP A 386 22.00 11.21 -30.39
C ASP A 386 22.10 9.72 -30.84
N ALA A 387 21.33 9.33 -31.86
CA ALA A 387 21.67 8.20 -32.74
C ALA A 387 22.86 8.54 -33.68
N GLY A 388 23.92 9.08 -33.08
CA GLY A 388 25.11 9.62 -33.74
C GLY A 388 26.39 8.85 -33.41
N ASP A 389 26.35 7.57 -33.06
CA ASP A 389 27.50 6.66 -33.22
C ASP A 389 27.08 5.17 -33.19
N GLU A 390 26.45 4.68 -34.26
CA GLU A 390 26.27 3.22 -34.48
C GLU A 390 27.61 2.48 -34.73
N GLY A 391 28.77 3.12 -34.56
CA GLY A 391 30.10 2.53 -34.73
C GLY A 391 30.93 2.37 -33.45
N ARG A 392 30.56 3.04 -32.35
CA ARG A 392 31.28 2.96 -31.06
C ARG A 392 30.34 3.34 -29.92
N ALA A 393 29.54 2.39 -29.46
CA ALA A 393 29.01 2.47 -28.10
C ALA A 393 30.19 2.70 -27.14
N PRO A 394 30.26 3.83 -26.39
CA PRO A 394 31.20 3.93 -25.30
C PRO A 394 30.86 2.78 -24.36
N ALA A 395 31.86 1.97 -24.02
CA ALA A 395 31.67 0.84 -23.12
C ALA A 395 31.02 1.33 -21.82
N GLY A 396 29.72 1.07 -21.62
CA GLY A 396 29.06 1.34 -20.36
C GLY A 396 27.66 1.97 -20.36
N GLU A 397 26.99 2.22 -21.49
CA GLU A 397 25.60 2.67 -21.44
C GLU A 397 24.65 1.54 -21.05
N SER A 398 24.23 1.55 -19.79
CA SER A 398 23.21 0.67 -19.22
C SER A 398 21.82 1.08 -19.70
N THR A 399 21.09 0.18 -20.35
CA THR A 399 19.70 0.39 -20.79
C THR A 399 18.76 0.64 -19.60
N ILE A 400 17.61 1.32 -19.80
CA ILE A 400 16.58 1.55 -18.76
C ILE A 400 16.16 0.23 -18.07
N LYS A 401 16.10 -0.88 -18.83
CA LYS A 401 15.83 -2.23 -18.31
C LYS A 401 16.92 -2.77 -17.38
N GLN A 402 18.17 -2.34 -17.55
CA GLN A 402 19.29 -2.67 -16.66
C GLN A 402 19.38 -1.73 -15.45
N ILE A 403 18.97 -0.47 -15.61
CA ILE A 403 19.01 0.54 -14.54
C ILE A 403 17.89 0.33 -13.51
N GLN A 404 16.67 -0.04 -13.93
CA GLN A 404 15.53 -0.18 -13.01
C GLN A 404 15.75 -1.21 -11.87
N PRO A 405 16.29 -2.42 -12.11
CA PRO A 405 16.60 -3.35 -11.03
C PRO A 405 17.66 -2.83 -10.06
N VAL A 406 18.65 -2.09 -10.57
CA VAL A 406 19.69 -1.45 -9.75
C VAL A 406 19.08 -0.35 -8.90
N LEU A 407 18.25 0.52 -9.48
CA LEU A 407 17.53 1.55 -8.75
C LEU A 407 16.57 0.94 -7.72
N GLY A 408 15.87 -0.15 -8.04
CA GLY A 408 15.01 -0.87 -7.10
C GLY A 408 15.79 -1.35 -5.87
N LEU A 409 16.93 -2.00 -6.05
CA LEU A 409 17.77 -2.46 -4.94
C LEU A 409 18.48 -1.32 -4.21
N LEU A 410 18.86 -0.25 -4.90
CA LEU A 410 19.37 0.97 -4.28
C LEU A 410 18.29 1.68 -3.47
N MET A 411 17.04 1.67 -3.95
CA MET A 411 15.88 2.21 -3.24
C MET A 411 15.46 1.31 -2.08
N GLU A 412 15.52 -0.02 -2.17
CA GLU A 412 15.35 -0.92 -1.03
C GLU A 412 16.45 -0.71 0.02
N ARG A 413 17.72 -0.57 -0.43
CA ARG A 413 18.84 -0.22 0.44
C ARG A 413 18.60 1.11 1.14
N HIS A 414 18.03 2.08 0.43
CA HIS A 414 17.78 3.43 0.92
C HIS A 414 16.53 3.53 1.82
N ASN A 415 15.41 2.92 1.43
CA ASN A 415 14.08 3.06 2.06
C ASN A 415 13.81 1.98 3.11
N GLU A 416 14.28 0.75 2.90
CA GLU A 416 14.05 -0.38 3.81
C GLU A 416 15.26 -0.68 4.71
N GLY A 417 16.40 -0.03 4.44
CA GLY A 417 17.63 -0.18 5.21
C GLY A 417 18.26 -1.57 5.09
N LYS A 418 18.01 -2.27 3.99
CA LYS A 418 18.64 -3.55 3.62
C LYS A 418 20.10 -3.30 3.18
N GLU A 419 21.07 -4.01 3.76
CA GLU A 419 22.50 -3.79 3.46
C GLU A 419 22.93 -4.61 2.24
N TYR A 420 22.78 -4.03 1.04
CA TYR A 420 23.40 -4.58 -0.17
C TYR A 420 24.72 -3.86 -0.45
N SER A 421 25.79 -4.61 -0.67
CA SER A 421 27.03 -4.03 -1.22
C SER A 421 26.88 -3.71 -2.71
N ASP A 422 27.62 -2.74 -3.25
CA ASP A 422 27.56 -2.41 -4.68
C ASP A 422 27.89 -3.65 -5.54
N LYS A 423 28.83 -4.48 -5.07
CA LYS A 423 29.17 -5.80 -5.63
C LYS A 423 28.00 -6.79 -5.62
N GLU A 424 27.20 -6.77 -4.56
CA GLU A 424 26.04 -7.65 -4.42
C GLU A 424 24.89 -7.20 -5.32
N ILE A 425 24.62 -5.90 -5.40
CA ILE A 425 23.65 -5.33 -6.35
C ILE A 425 24.09 -5.65 -7.78
N ALA A 426 25.36 -5.48 -8.10
CA ALA A 426 25.94 -5.84 -9.39
C ALA A 426 25.72 -7.32 -9.72
N ALA A 427 26.00 -8.22 -8.77
CA ALA A 427 25.77 -9.65 -8.94
C ALA A 427 24.28 -10.01 -9.13
N ARG A 428 23.37 -9.30 -8.46
CA ARG A 428 21.91 -9.53 -8.55
C ARG A 428 21.28 -8.98 -9.82
N THR A 429 21.83 -7.91 -10.38
CA THR A 429 21.24 -7.17 -11.50
C THR A 429 21.96 -7.42 -12.83
N GLY A 430 23.14 -8.06 -12.80
CA GLY A 430 23.97 -8.26 -13.99
C GLY A 430 24.66 -6.99 -14.49
N VAL A 431 24.58 -5.89 -13.72
CA VAL A 431 25.22 -4.60 -14.01
C VAL A 431 26.60 -4.56 -13.36
N SER A 432 27.55 -3.80 -13.91
CA SER A 432 28.89 -3.70 -13.32
C SER A 432 28.86 -2.98 -11.96
N GLU A 433 29.78 -3.34 -11.06
CA GLU A 433 29.92 -2.69 -9.74
C GLU A 433 30.18 -1.18 -9.88
N GLU A 434 30.89 -0.77 -10.92
CA GLU A 434 31.14 0.64 -11.23
C GLU A 434 29.88 1.40 -11.68
N GLN A 435 29.02 0.77 -12.49
CA GLN A 435 27.71 1.35 -12.85
C GLN A 435 26.77 1.43 -11.64
N VAL A 436 26.77 0.41 -10.77
CA VAL A 436 26.03 0.46 -9.50
C VAL A 436 26.54 1.61 -8.63
N ARG A 437 27.86 1.78 -8.51
CA ARG A 437 28.48 2.88 -7.77
C ARG A 437 28.08 4.23 -8.34
N LEU A 438 28.14 4.42 -9.67
CA LEU A 438 27.72 5.65 -10.35
C LEU A 438 26.23 5.97 -10.14
N LEU A 439 25.35 4.97 -10.26
CA LEU A 439 23.92 5.15 -9.99
C LEU A 439 23.67 5.46 -8.51
N ASN A 440 24.39 4.80 -7.60
CA ASN A 440 24.32 5.08 -6.17
C ASN A 440 24.81 6.51 -5.85
N GLU A 441 25.90 6.96 -6.48
CA GLU A 441 26.41 8.33 -6.39
C GLU A 441 25.43 9.36 -6.97
N GLN A 442 24.70 9.02 -8.03
CA GLN A 442 23.65 9.88 -8.60
C GLN A 442 22.44 9.98 -7.67
N VAL A 443 21.94 8.84 -7.17
CA VAL A 443 20.86 8.78 -6.19
C VAL A 443 21.24 9.56 -4.93
N THR A 444 22.39 9.23 -4.34
CA THR A 444 22.95 9.91 -3.17
C THR A 444 23.24 11.39 -3.47
N GLY A 445 23.67 11.70 -4.69
CA GLY A 445 23.96 13.05 -5.17
C GLY A 445 22.73 13.91 -5.38
N ILE A 446 21.59 13.33 -5.77
CA ILE A 446 20.28 14.01 -5.82
C ILE A 446 19.86 14.41 -4.40
N PHE A 447 20.05 13.51 -3.43
CA PHE A 447 19.74 13.79 -2.02
C PHE A 447 20.74 14.74 -1.34
N ASN A 448 22.04 14.63 -1.65
CA ASN A 448 23.08 15.51 -1.12
C ASN A 448 23.06 16.91 -1.71
N ARG A 449 22.51 17.08 -2.92
CA ARG A 449 22.30 18.39 -3.55
C ARG A 449 21.04 19.10 -3.07
N MET A 450 20.21 18.45 -2.24
CA MET A 450 19.17 19.17 -1.51
C MET A 450 19.85 20.09 -0.49
N PRO A 451 19.60 21.40 -0.50
CA PRO A 451 20.33 22.35 0.32
C PRO A 451 20.09 22.09 1.83
N ASP A 452 21.17 22.12 2.62
CA ASP A 452 21.13 22.08 4.10
C ASP A 452 20.40 23.28 4.70
N THR A 453 20.21 24.33 3.90
CA THR A 453 19.46 25.55 4.23
C THR A 453 18.58 25.92 3.04
N GLY A 454 17.34 25.42 3.03
CA GLY A 454 16.31 25.89 2.10
C GLY A 454 15.72 27.23 2.59
N PRO A 455 15.38 28.18 1.70
CA PRO A 455 14.77 29.46 2.09
C PRO A 455 13.36 29.31 2.66
N VAL A 456 12.77 28.13 2.51
CA VAL A 456 11.52 27.74 3.16
C VAL A 456 11.90 26.62 4.10
N PRO A 457 12.06 26.88 5.42
CA PRO A 457 11.94 25.83 6.41
C PRO A 457 10.68 25.05 6.07
N ASP A 458 10.73 23.74 6.20
CA ASP A 458 9.48 23.00 6.17
C ASP A 458 8.53 23.51 7.27
N ARG A 459 7.31 22.99 7.32
CA ARG A 459 6.33 23.37 8.34
C ARG A 459 6.77 23.10 9.80
N PHE A 460 7.96 22.53 10.02
CA PHE A 460 8.57 22.17 11.29
C PHE A 460 9.75 23.07 11.67
N GLY A 461 10.10 24.06 10.85
CA GLY A 461 11.29 24.89 11.04
C GLY A 461 12.60 24.14 10.76
N LEU A 462 12.53 22.95 10.15
CA LEU A 462 13.68 22.15 9.78
C LEU A 462 14.03 22.40 8.31
N PRO A 463 15.33 22.35 7.95
CA PRO A 463 15.70 22.25 6.55
C PRO A 463 15.23 20.91 5.95
N PRO A 464 14.98 20.84 4.64
CA PRO A 464 14.44 19.65 3.98
C PRO A 464 15.23 18.35 4.21
N LYS A 465 16.55 18.44 4.40
CA LYS A 465 17.42 17.30 4.59
C LYS A 465 17.33 16.67 5.99
N PRO A 466 17.37 17.41 7.11
CA PRO A 466 17.03 16.89 8.45
C PRO A 466 15.64 16.25 8.55
N PHE A 467 14.64 16.88 7.93
CA PHE A 467 13.28 16.33 7.86
C PHE A 467 13.25 15.00 7.10
N HIS A 468 13.78 14.98 5.87
CA HIS A 468 13.91 13.76 5.10
C HIS A 468 14.68 12.69 5.87
N THR A 469 15.78 13.03 6.55
CA THR A 469 16.60 12.10 7.35
C THR A 469 15.81 11.46 8.51
N LEU A 470 15.00 12.23 9.24
CA LEU A 470 14.18 11.74 10.35
C LEU A 470 13.05 10.80 9.92
N PHE A 471 12.53 10.96 8.69
CA PHE A 471 11.38 10.22 8.19
C PHE A 471 11.72 9.15 7.14
N THR A 472 12.94 9.13 6.58
CA THR A 472 13.36 8.18 5.52
C THR A 472 14.54 7.27 5.87
N SER A 473 15.32 7.57 6.91
CA SER A 473 16.45 6.73 7.31
C SER A 473 16.20 6.07 8.67
N ARG A 474 16.62 4.80 8.83
CA ARG A 474 16.98 4.28 10.16
C ARG A 474 17.87 5.35 10.79
N THR A 475 17.48 5.81 11.99
CA THR A 475 18.15 6.82 12.81
C THR A 475 19.62 6.96 12.40
N PRO A 476 20.05 8.12 11.89
CA PRO A 476 21.40 8.25 11.34
C PRO A 476 22.41 7.79 12.39
N ARG A 477 23.48 7.13 11.93
CA ARG A 477 24.76 7.18 12.65
C ARG A 477 25.26 8.63 12.58
N ALA A 478 24.62 9.51 13.33
CA ALA A 478 25.34 10.62 13.89
C ALA A 478 26.30 10.01 14.93
N ASP A 479 27.57 10.40 14.92
CA ASP A 479 28.44 10.18 16.08
C ASP A 479 27.70 10.77 17.28
N GLY A 480 27.04 9.95 18.10
CA GLY A 480 25.90 10.48 18.84
C GLY A 480 24.78 9.50 19.16
N VAL A 481 24.45 8.61 18.23
CA VAL A 481 23.15 7.94 18.23
C VAL A 481 23.31 6.44 18.09
N LEU A 482 23.07 5.71 19.18
CA LEU A 482 22.96 4.25 19.17
C LEU A 482 21.72 3.85 18.37
N ALA A 483 21.93 3.21 17.22
CA ALA A 483 20.84 2.62 16.47
C ALA A 483 20.36 1.35 17.21
N LEU A 484 19.05 1.18 17.42
CA LEU A 484 18.50 -0.01 18.11
C LEU A 484 19.00 -1.33 17.49
N LYS A 485 19.22 -1.39 16.17
CA LYS A 485 19.80 -2.57 15.49
C LYS A 485 21.24 -2.91 15.93
N ASP A 486 21.99 -1.93 16.39
CA ASP A 486 23.38 -2.08 16.83
C ASP A 486 23.43 -2.67 18.26
N LEU A 487 22.39 -2.44 19.10
CA LEU A 487 22.18 -3.12 20.39
C LEU A 487 22.01 -4.65 20.26
N ARG A 488 21.57 -5.16 19.10
CA ARG A 488 21.52 -6.62 18.86
C ARG A 488 22.90 -7.27 18.86
N LYS A 489 23.96 -6.50 18.56
CA LYS A 489 25.33 -7.01 18.34
C LYS A 489 26.30 -6.61 19.44
N ALA A 490 25.97 -5.60 20.24
CA ALA A 490 26.85 -5.04 21.25
C ALA A 490 26.59 -5.65 22.65
N SER A 491 27.66 -5.86 23.40
CA SER A 491 27.62 -5.96 24.86
C SER A 491 27.50 -4.54 25.40
N LEU A 492 26.47 -4.26 26.20
CA LEU A 492 26.32 -2.94 26.80
C LEU A 492 27.30 -2.79 27.98
N PRO A 493 27.74 -1.57 28.31
CA PRO A 493 28.42 -1.29 29.57
C PRO A 493 27.61 -1.84 30.76
N PRO A 494 28.25 -2.37 31.83
CA PRO A 494 27.54 -3.00 32.95
C PRO A 494 26.53 -2.08 33.66
N ASP A 495 26.79 -0.78 33.67
CA ASP A 495 25.88 0.23 34.23
C ASP A 495 24.64 0.46 33.38
N GLU A 496 24.75 0.34 32.06
CA GLU A 496 23.62 0.39 31.12
C GLU A 496 22.81 -0.91 31.14
N GLU A 497 23.46 -2.07 31.22
CA GLU A 497 22.78 -3.35 31.43
C GLU A 497 21.94 -3.32 32.71
N ALA A 498 22.52 -2.82 33.82
CA ALA A 498 21.82 -2.68 35.08
C ALA A 498 20.62 -1.70 35.02
N LEU A 499 20.60 -0.77 34.06
CA LEU A 499 19.44 0.09 33.78
C LEU A 499 18.37 -0.67 32.99
N LEU A 500 18.75 -1.41 31.95
CA LEU A 500 17.83 -2.24 31.17
C LEU A 500 17.17 -3.33 32.01
N GLU A 501 17.92 -3.99 32.89
CA GLU A 501 17.43 -5.00 33.82
C GLU A 501 16.34 -4.49 34.77
N LYS A 502 16.27 -3.18 34.99
CA LYS A 502 15.24 -2.55 35.82
C LYS A 502 13.97 -2.20 35.05
N THR A 503 13.99 -2.29 33.72
CA THR A 503 12.81 -1.98 32.89
C THR A 503 11.69 -3.00 33.16
N PRO A 504 10.41 -2.56 33.23
CA PRO A 504 9.32 -3.45 33.60
C PRO A 504 9.22 -4.72 32.72
N ILE A 505 9.35 -4.58 31.39
CA ILE A 505 9.24 -5.72 30.49
C ILE A 505 10.39 -6.71 30.67
N LEU A 506 11.61 -6.24 30.92
CA LEU A 506 12.78 -7.10 31.06
C LEU A 506 12.77 -7.81 32.43
N ARG A 507 12.36 -7.13 33.50
CA ARG A 507 12.11 -7.75 34.81
C ARG A 507 11.10 -8.89 34.71
N PHE A 508 10.02 -8.67 33.96
CA PHE A 508 9.02 -9.71 33.70
C PHE A 508 9.60 -10.86 32.87
N ALA A 509 10.32 -10.55 31.79
CA ALA A 509 10.98 -11.57 30.95
C ALA A 509 11.95 -12.44 31.76
N HIS A 510 12.84 -11.85 32.55
CA HIS A 510 13.77 -12.59 33.41
C HIS A 510 13.05 -13.44 34.45
N TRP A 511 11.97 -12.93 35.05
CA TRP A 511 11.17 -13.73 35.98
C TRP A 511 10.55 -14.95 35.29
N VAL A 512 9.98 -14.79 34.09
CA VAL A 512 9.42 -15.88 33.30
C VAL A 512 10.51 -16.89 32.89
N ILE A 513 11.65 -16.40 32.40
CA ILE A 513 12.80 -17.24 31.99
C ILE A 513 13.31 -18.06 33.18
N LYS A 514 13.50 -17.44 34.35
CA LYS A 514 13.93 -18.11 35.57
C LYS A 514 12.93 -19.15 36.06
N LYS A 515 11.64 -18.91 35.85
CA LYS A 515 10.57 -19.85 36.22
C LYS A 515 10.50 -21.05 35.28
N GLY A 516 10.92 -20.88 34.02
CA GLY A 516 10.96 -21.92 32.99
C GLY A 516 9.60 -22.28 32.39
N GLU A 517 8.57 -22.37 33.23
CA GLU A 517 7.21 -22.75 32.82
C GLU A 517 6.13 -21.91 33.51
N LEU A 518 5.12 -21.45 32.75
CA LEU A 518 3.92 -20.82 33.30
C LEU A 518 2.71 -21.74 33.07
N PRO A 519 2.15 -22.37 34.12
CA PRO A 519 0.95 -23.20 33.99
C PRO A 519 -0.20 -22.40 33.38
N ALA A 520 -0.87 -22.96 32.38
CA ALA A 520 -2.01 -22.35 31.71
C ALA A 520 -3.32 -23.08 32.05
N THR A 521 -4.41 -22.33 32.04
CA THR A 521 -5.78 -22.81 32.09
C THR A 521 -6.16 -23.44 30.75
N ALA A 522 -7.28 -24.19 30.73
CA ALA A 522 -7.79 -24.77 29.48
C ALA A 522 -8.14 -23.72 28.41
N ALA A 523 -8.40 -22.48 28.82
CA ALA A 523 -8.70 -21.36 27.92
C ALA A 523 -7.43 -20.65 27.39
N GLY A 524 -6.23 -21.15 27.72
CA GLY A 524 -4.96 -20.57 27.26
C GLY A 524 -4.47 -19.38 28.10
N TYR A 525 -5.11 -19.04 29.22
CA TYR A 525 -4.62 -18.02 30.15
C TYR A 525 -3.66 -18.60 31.18
N VAL A 526 -2.69 -17.83 31.66
CA VAL A 526 -1.83 -18.20 32.79
C VAL A 526 -2.67 -18.40 34.05
N SER A 527 -2.31 -19.44 34.82
CA SER A 527 -3.04 -19.84 36.02
C SER A 527 -3.08 -18.70 37.06
N PRO A 528 -4.21 -18.53 37.77
CA PRO A 528 -4.36 -17.53 38.84
C PRO A 528 -3.21 -17.50 39.85
N GLY A 529 -2.76 -18.67 40.31
CA GLY A 529 -1.67 -18.76 41.28
C GLY A 529 -0.36 -18.18 40.75
N THR A 530 -0.08 -18.34 39.45
CA THR A 530 1.13 -17.77 38.82
C THR A 530 1.02 -16.26 38.65
N VAL A 531 -0.17 -15.75 38.34
CA VAL A 531 -0.44 -14.30 38.25
C VAL A 531 -0.29 -13.65 39.63
N GLN A 532 -0.85 -14.26 40.67
CA GLN A 532 -0.73 -13.77 42.05
C GLN A 532 0.71 -13.79 42.53
N GLU A 533 1.48 -14.84 42.22
CA GLU A 533 2.91 -14.92 42.55
C GLU A 533 3.72 -13.78 41.91
N ALA A 534 3.44 -13.43 40.65
CA ALA A 534 4.10 -12.31 39.98
C ALA A 534 3.76 -10.96 40.62
N HIS A 535 2.53 -10.80 41.10
CA HIS A 535 2.11 -9.62 41.87
C HIS A 535 2.77 -9.55 43.24
N ASP A 536 2.77 -10.65 43.99
CA ASP A 536 3.36 -10.73 45.34
C ASP A 536 4.88 -10.49 45.30
N ALA A 537 5.54 -10.92 44.23
CA ALA A 537 6.95 -10.66 43.98
C ALA A 537 7.24 -9.26 43.40
N GLY A 538 6.21 -8.43 43.17
CA GLY A 538 6.34 -7.08 42.62
C GLY A 538 6.90 -7.04 41.18
N ILE A 539 6.80 -8.15 40.44
CA ILE A 539 7.27 -8.25 39.05
C ILE A 539 6.37 -7.45 38.13
N VAL A 540 5.06 -7.56 38.33
CA VAL A 540 4.05 -6.72 37.70
C VAL A 540 3.23 -6.01 38.76
N THR A 541 2.97 -4.73 38.51
CA THR A 541 1.98 -3.95 39.25
C THR A 541 0.61 -4.10 38.57
N ARG A 542 -0.49 -3.82 39.28
CA ARG A 542 -1.85 -3.95 38.70
C ARG A 542 -2.10 -2.99 37.55
N TYR A 543 -1.47 -1.82 37.65
CA TYR A 543 -1.44 -0.78 36.64
C TYR A 543 -0.01 -0.26 36.51
N PHE A 544 0.29 0.51 35.47
CA PHE A 544 1.45 1.39 35.47
C PHE A 544 1.23 2.43 36.58
N SER A 545 1.59 2.08 37.81
CA SER A 545 1.13 2.78 39.01
C SER A 545 1.56 4.24 38.98
N LEU A 546 0.57 5.12 38.89
CA LEU A 546 0.69 6.50 39.32
C LEU A 546 0.83 6.49 40.86
N PRO A 547 1.77 7.25 41.45
CA PRO A 547 2.04 7.22 42.89
C PRO A 547 0.85 7.53 43.80
N ASP A 548 -0.21 8.14 43.26
CA ASP A 548 -1.27 8.79 44.05
C ASP A 548 -2.68 8.20 43.83
N GLU A 549 -2.83 7.05 43.15
CA GLU A 549 -4.14 6.37 43.12
C GLU A 549 -4.30 5.43 44.33
N ASP A 550 -4.98 5.99 45.34
CA ASP A 550 -5.36 5.40 46.63
C ASP A 550 -5.96 3.99 46.54
N GLU A 551 -5.80 3.27 47.67
CA GLU A 551 -6.21 1.94 48.15
C GLU A 551 -7.49 1.23 47.61
N TYR A 552 -8.23 1.78 46.66
CA TYR A 552 -9.57 1.33 46.26
C TYR A 552 -9.63 0.07 45.38
N PHE A 553 -8.50 -0.49 44.95
CA PHE A 553 -8.48 -1.67 44.07
C PHE A 553 -7.50 -2.74 44.55
N LEU A 554 -7.63 -3.20 45.81
CA LEU A 554 -6.86 -4.29 46.42
C LEU A 554 -7.57 -5.68 46.37
N ALA A 555 -8.54 -5.92 45.48
CA ALA A 555 -9.13 -7.25 45.32
C ALA A 555 -8.11 -8.24 44.70
N PRO A 556 -7.78 -9.42 45.26
CA PRO A 556 -6.75 -10.33 44.74
C PRO A 556 -6.87 -10.55 43.23
N ALA A 557 -5.74 -10.60 42.49
CA ALA A 557 -5.77 -10.81 41.04
C ALA A 557 -6.17 -12.27 40.77
N GLY A 558 -7.48 -12.50 40.65
CA GLY A 558 -8.04 -13.85 40.58
C GLY A 558 -7.81 -14.55 39.24
N LYS A 559 -7.65 -13.81 38.14
CA LYS A 559 -7.40 -14.35 36.77
C LYS A 559 -6.48 -13.42 36.00
N GLU A 560 -5.81 -13.93 34.96
CA GLU A 560 -4.91 -13.14 34.10
C GLU A 560 -5.60 -11.89 33.49
N LEU A 561 -6.86 -12.00 33.09
CA LEU A 561 -7.64 -10.88 32.54
C LEU A 561 -7.90 -9.77 33.57
N ASP A 562 -7.85 -10.08 34.86
CA ASP A 562 -7.95 -9.10 35.94
C ASP A 562 -6.59 -8.41 36.22
N ALA A 563 -5.51 -8.88 35.56
CA ALA A 563 -4.15 -8.36 35.64
C ALA A 563 -3.68 -7.90 34.23
N PRO A 564 -4.22 -6.78 33.71
CA PRO A 564 -4.01 -6.36 32.31
C PRO A 564 -2.54 -6.18 31.94
N LEU A 565 -1.69 -5.72 32.87
CA LEU A 565 -0.26 -5.58 32.63
C LEU A 565 0.45 -6.93 32.48
N PHE A 566 0.08 -7.91 33.31
CA PHE A 566 0.58 -9.28 33.18
C PHE A 566 0.19 -9.86 31.82
N HIS A 567 -1.09 -9.76 31.47
CA HIS A 567 -1.60 -10.24 30.19
C HIS A 567 -0.89 -9.60 29.00
N TYR A 568 -0.70 -8.28 29.07
CA TYR A 568 0.01 -7.51 28.07
C TYR A 568 1.45 -8.01 27.90
N PHE A 569 2.22 -8.08 28.98
CA PHE A 569 3.62 -8.54 28.91
C PHE A 569 3.75 -9.99 28.46
N ARG A 570 2.89 -10.91 28.91
CA ARG A 570 2.87 -12.28 28.39
C ARG A 570 2.67 -12.29 26.87
N THR A 571 1.74 -11.50 26.33
CA THR A 571 1.52 -11.39 24.89
C THR A 571 2.77 -10.90 24.15
N ILE A 572 3.50 -9.94 24.73
CA ILE A 572 4.77 -9.46 24.18
C ILE A 572 5.81 -10.57 24.17
N LEU A 573 5.96 -11.33 25.25
CA LEU A 573 6.89 -12.47 25.31
C LEU A 573 6.58 -13.57 24.30
N GLU A 574 5.29 -13.86 24.05
CA GLU A 574 4.88 -14.80 23.01
C GLU A 574 5.21 -14.31 21.61
N THR A 575 4.94 -13.03 21.35
CA THR A 575 5.25 -12.39 20.05
C THR A 575 6.75 -12.35 19.82
N ALA A 576 7.53 -12.07 20.86
CA ALA A 576 8.99 -12.15 20.85
C ALA A 576 9.53 -13.59 20.69
N GLY A 577 8.67 -14.61 20.72
CA GLY A 577 9.08 -16.02 20.66
C GLY A 577 9.88 -16.48 21.89
N ILE A 578 9.75 -15.78 23.02
CA ILE A 578 10.40 -16.11 24.29
C ILE A 578 9.64 -17.24 24.98
N ILE A 579 8.32 -17.25 24.90
CA ILE A 579 7.48 -18.33 25.43
C ILE A 579 6.51 -18.85 24.36
N ARG A 580 6.06 -20.09 24.51
CA ARG A 580 5.03 -20.68 23.65
C ARG A 580 4.13 -21.63 24.44
N LEU A 581 2.82 -21.57 24.19
CA LEU A 581 1.86 -22.50 24.78
C LEU A 581 2.07 -23.92 24.21
N ARG A 582 2.34 -24.89 25.08
CA ARG A 582 2.45 -26.32 24.76
C ARG A 582 1.78 -27.15 25.86
N LYS A 583 0.80 -27.98 25.47
CA LYS A 583 0.12 -28.93 26.39
C LYS A 583 -0.37 -28.29 27.70
N GLY A 584 -0.93 -27.08 27.63
CA GLY A 584 -1.47 -26.37 28.80
C GLY A 584 -0.43 -25.67 29.69
N VAL A 585 0.79 -25.46 29.19
CA VAL A 585 1.85 -24.72 29.88
C VAL A 585 2.54 -23.80 28.87
N PHE A 586 2.85 -22.56 29.25
CA PHE A 586 3.76 -21.73 28.48
C PHE A 586 5.20 -22.11 28.82
N VAL A 587 5.90 -22.63 27.83
CA VAL A 587 7.29 -23.09 27.97
C VAL A 587 8.22 -22.02 27.43
N VAL A 588 9.28 -21.70 28.18
CA VAL A 588 10.34 -20.80 27.75
C VAL A 588 11.17 -21.45 26.64
N ASN A 589 11.48 -20.67 25.60
CA ASN A 589 12.38 -21.10 24.54
C ASN A 589 13.80 -21.23 25.12
N THR A 590 14.40 -22.42 24.99
CA THR A 590 15.71 -22.76 25.58
C THR A 590 16.82 -21.84 25.11
N ASP A 591 16.73 -21.32 23.88
CA ASP A 591 17.72 -20.40 23.32
C ASP A 591 17.74 -19.04 24.03
N MET A 592 16.74 -18.75 24.87
CA MET A 592 16.61 -17.50 25.62
C MET A 592 17.14 -17.59 27.06
N LEU A 593 17.49 -18.79 27.56
CA LEU A 593 17.95 -18.96 28.94
C LEU A 593 19.25 -18.21 29.23
N ASP A 594 20.12 -18.09 28.22
CA ASP A 594 21.44 -17.44 28.30
C ASP A 594 21.54 -16.21 27.40
N ALA A 595 20.40 -15.65 26.95
CA ALA A 595 20.41 -14.49 26.06
C ALA A 595 20.98 -13.25 26.78
N PRO A 596 21.94 -12.51 26.17
CA PRO A 596 22.42 -11.27 26.76
C PRO A 596 21.30 -10.21 26.88
N VAL A 597 21.43 -9.32 27.87
CA VAL A 597 20.41 -8.32 28.25
C VAL A 597 20.01 -7.43 27.08
N GLY A 598 20.98 -6.88 26.35
CA GLY A 598 20.74 -6.00 25.19
C GLY A 598 19.91 -6.66 24.07
N PRO A 599 20.35 -7.81 23.51
CA PRO A 599 19.58 -8.58 22.54
C PRO A 599 18.17 -8.95 22.99
N LEU A 600 17.99 -9.36 24.25
CA LEU A 600 16.68 -9.69 24.81
C LEU A 600 15.78 -8.46 24.89
N TYR A 601 16.30 -7.33 25.41
CA TYR A 601 15.58 -6.06 25.48
C TYR A 601 15.13 -5.58 24.10
N TYR A 602 16.02 -5.65 23.11
CA TYR A 602 15.71 -5.25 21.74
C TYR A 602 14.59 -6.12 21.14
N ARG A 603 14.66 -7.44 21.32
CA ARG A 603 13.63 -8.36 20.82
C ARG A 603 12.26 -8.08 21.46
N LEU A 604 12.25 -7.73 22.74
CA LEU A 604 11.04 -7.28 23.43
C LEU A 604 10.55 -5.94 22.89
N ALA A 605 11.45 -5.00 22.56
CA ALA A 605 11.09 -3.72 21.96
C ALA A 605 10.42 -3.88 20.58
N GLU A 606 10.93 -4.76 19.73
CA GLU A 606 10.29 -5.09 18.44
C GLU A 606 8.90 -5.68 18.63
N ALA A 607 8.79 -6.73 19.45
CA ALA A 607 7.52 -7.38 19.73
C ALA A 607 6.51 -6.41 20.34
N LEU A 608 6.99 -5.49 21.19
CA LEU A 608 6.16 -4.46 21.79
C LEU A 608 5.68 -3.46 20.74
N PHE A 609 6.56 -2.95 19.88
CA PHE A 609 6.16 -2.00 18.83
C PHE A 609 5.14 -2.60 17.84
N GLU A 610 5.28 -3.89 17.53
CA GLU A 610 4.33 -4.65 16.71
C GLU A 610 2.95 -4.82 17.38
N ARG A 611 2.94 -5.01 18.70
CA ARG A 611 1.73 -5.36 19.47
C ARG A 611 1.10 -4.22 20.26
N VAL A 612 1.74 -3.06 20.37
CA VAL A 612 1.09 -1.88 20.93
C VAL A 612 -0.19 -1.68 20.11
N PRO A 613 -1.37 -1.68 20.75
CA PRO A 613 -2.62 -1.51 20.04
C PRO A 613 -2.81 -0.02 19.70
N TRP A 614 -1.97 0.47 18.79
CA TRP A 614 -2.03 1.82 18.25
C TRP A 614 -3.44 2.15 17.74
N ASP A 615 -4.16 1.09 17.33
CA ASP A 615 -5.49 1.14 16.74
C ASP A 615 -6.64 0.99 17.76
N GLU A 616 -6.36 0.77 19.06
CA GLU A 616 -7.38 0.66 20.11
C GLU A 616 -7.42 1.90 20.99
N SER A 617 -8.34 2.81 20.71
CA SER A 617 -8.70 3.85 21.68
C SER A 617 -9.87 3.40 22.54
N ARG A 618 -9.79 3.62 23.87
CA ARG A 618 -10.96 3.52 24.77
C ARG A 618 -12.10 4.48 24.36
N TYR A 619 -11.79 5.44 23.50
CA TYR A 619 -12.67 6.51 23.04
C TYR A 619 -13.19 6.30 21.60
N GLY A 620 -13.10 5.07 21.06
CA GLY A 620 -13.84 4.66 19.87
C GLY A 620 -13.14 4.82 18.52
N SER A 621 -12.06 5.61 18.43
CA SER A 621 -11.27 5.77 17.21
C SER A 621 -9.77 5.91 17.51
N PRO A 622 -8.89 5.19 16.80
CA PRO A 622 -7.45 5.37 16.96
C PRO A 622 -6.94 6.65 16.35
N CYS A 623 -5.87 7.20 16.93
CA CYS A 623 -5.22 8.40 16.42
C CYS A 623 -4.38 8.07 15.16
N PRO A 624 -4.75 8.57 13.97
CA PRO A 624 -3.98 8.39 12.75
C PRO A 624 -2.53 8.83 12.97
N HIS A 625 -1.61 8.19 12.26
CA HIS A 625 -0.17 8.48 12.28
C HIS A 625 0.56 8.24 13.62
N LEU A 626 -0.14 7.96 14.72
CA LEU A 626 0.48 7.83 16.04
C LEU A 626 1.54 6.71 16.06
N ARG A 627 1.22 5.54 15.48
CA ARG A 627 2.17 4.43 15.31
C ARG A 627 3.43 4.85 14.58
N ASN A 628 3.26 5.50 13.44
CA ASN A 628 4.37 5.90 12.57
C ASN A 628 5.18 7.06 13.16
N SER A 629 4.61 7.77 14.13
CA SER A 629 5.25 8.90 14.81
C SER A 629 5.89 8.53 16.14
N GLY A 630 5.90 7.26 16.55
CA GLY A 630 6.48 6.84 17.84
C GLY A 630 7.94 7.29 17.99
N GLY A 631 8.76 7.13 16.95
CA GLY A 631 10.15 7.61 16.95
C GLY A 631 10.26 9.15 17.00
N PHE A 632 9.40 9.84 16.26
CA PHE A 632 9.29 11.30 16.28
C PHE A 632 8.91 11.83 17.67
N LEU A 633 7.95 11.21 18.33
CA LEU A 633 7.52 11.58 19.68
C LEU A 633 8.62 11.35 20.73
N LEU A 634 9.41 10.28 20.60
CA LEU A 634 10.59 10.04 21.44
C LEU A 634 11.64 11.14 21.27
N TYR A 635 11.90 11.55 20.02
CA TYR A 635 12.79 12.67 19.71
C TYR A 635 12.26 13.99 20.27
N ALA A 636 10.98 14.31 20.03
CA ALA A 636 10.32 15.51 20.52
C ALA A 636 10.36 15.58 22.06
N LEU A 637 10.05 14.47 22.75
CA LEU A 637 10.12 14.37 24.19
C LEU A 637 11.53 14.71 24.72
N ASN A 638 12.58 14.13 24.13
CA ASN A 638 13.96 14.43 24.55
C ASN A 638 14.38 15.86 24.22
N LYS A 639 14.00 16.38 23.04
CA LYS A 639 14.31 17.74 22.62
C LYS A 639 13.68 18.75 23.58
N ILE A 640 12.36 18.65 23.82
CA ILE A 640 11.63 19.55 24.72
C ILE A 640 12.20 19.47 26.14
N ALA A 641 12.48 18.25 26.63
CA ALA A 641 13.06 18.06 27.96
C ALA A 641 14.46 18.70 28.13
N ARG A 642 15.22 18.90 27.04
CA ARG A 642 16.55 19.53 27.06
C ARG A 642 16.52 21.03 26.79
N SER A 643 15.67 21.47 25.86
CA SER A 643 15.70 22.84 25.33
C SER A 643 14.86 23.81 26.14
N ASP A 644 13.82 23.34 26.82
CA ASP A 644 12.86 24.22 27.46
C ASP A 644 13.22 24.49 28.92
N ALA A 645 13.57 25.76 29.22
CA ALA A 645 13.80 26.21 30.59
C ALA A 645 12.58 26.04 31.50
N ALA A 646 11.36 25.92 30.94
CA ALA A 646 10.13 25.65 31.66
C ALA A 646 9.91 24.16 31.98
N ALA A 647 10.65 23.23 31.35
CA ALA A 647 10.62 21.81 31.68
C ALA A 647 11.40 21.57 32.98
N ALA A 648 10.79 21.90 34.12
CA ALA A 648 11.37 21.69 35.44
C ALA A 648 11.84 20.22 35.58
N ASP A 649 13.13 20.02 35.85
CA ASP A 649 13.78 18.71 36.00
C ASP A 649 13.58 17.73 34.81
N GLY A 650 13.33 18.25 33.61
CA GLY A 650 13.17 17.49 32.36
C GLY A 650 11.79 16.86 32.17
N TRP A 651 10.77 17.27 32.95
CA TRP A 651 9.38 16.87 32.72
C TRP A 651 8.74 17.68 31.60
N VAL A 652 8.12 16.99 30.65
CA VAL A 652 7.44 17.54 29.49
C VAL A 652 5.95 17.29 29.63
N ASP A 653 5.15 18.34 29.55
CA ASP A 653 3.69 18.20 29.48
C ASP A 653 3.29 17.45 28.21
N THR A 654 2.41 16.44 28.32
CA THR A 654 1.86 15.75 27.16
C THR A 654 1.21 16.74 26.19
N GLU A 655 0.62 17.84 26.67
CA GLU A 655 0.03 18.86 25.79
C GLU A 655 1.05 19.44 24.80
N ARG A 656 2.31 19.58 25.20
CA ARG A 656 3.38 20.01 24.28
C ARG A 656 3.72 18.94 23.25
N LEU A 657 3.67 17.66 23.64
CA LEU A 657 3.82 16.56 22.68
C LEU A 657 2.64 16.53 21.70
N VAL A 658 1.43 16.83 22.17
CA VAL A 658 0.22 16.94 21.34
C VAL A 658 0.35 18.08 20.35
N GLU A 659 0.80 19.26 20.79
CA GLU A 659 1.06 20.41 19.91
C GLU A 659 2.07 20.05 18.81
N VAL A 660 3.19 19.43 19.18
CA VAL A 660 4.21 18.99 18.23
C VAL A 660 3.68 17.89 17.29
N PHE A 661 2.83 17.00 17.79
CA PHE A 661 2.22 15.94 16.99
C PHE A 661 1.17 16.45 16.01
N ILE A 662 0.26 17.34 16.44
CA ILE A 662 -0.74 17.96 15.57
C ILE A 662 -0.06 18.87 14.55
N GLY A 663 0.97 19.62 14.96
CA GLY A 663 1.80 20.37 14.02
C GLY A 663 2.47 19.47 12.97
N ALA A 664 2.78 18.22 13.32
CA ALA A 664 3.31 17.24 12.40
C ALA A 664 2.28 16.65 11.43
N HIS A 665 1.02 16.61 11.84
CA HIS A 665 -0.09 16.01 11.11
C HIS A 665 -1.26 17.02 11.00
N PRO A 666 -1.15 18.04 10.11
CA PRO A 666 -2.15 19.11 10.02
C PRO A 666 -3.55 18.63 9.61
N ASP A 667 -3.65 17.44 9.01
CA ASP A 667 -4.91 16.75 8.76
C ASP A 667 -5.67 16.41 10.05
N LEU A 668 -4.98 16.37 11.19
CA LEU A 668 -5.58 16.22 12.52
C LEU A 668 -5.94 17.57 13.17
N ALA A 669 -5.61 18.71 12.58
CA ALA A 669 -5.94 20.01 13.18
C ALA A 669 -7.46 20.33 13.13
N GLY A 670 -8.23 19.56 12.36
CA GLY A 670 -9.66 19.80 12.12
C GLY A 670 -9.93 21.01 11.23
N ASP A 671 -11.19 21.18 10.81
CA ASP A 671 -11.67 22.46 10.28
C ASP A 671 -11.64 23.49 11.43
N PRO A 672 -11.16 24.74 11.24
CA PRO A 672 -11.22 25.77 12.29
C PRO A 672 -12.60 25.96 12.93
N GLU A 673 -13.68 25.56 12.25
CA GLU A 673 -15.06 25.58 12.76
C GLU A 673 -15.42 24.39 13.68
N GLU A 674 -14.67 23.28 13.63
CA GLU A 674 -14.82 22.16 14.57
C GLU A 674 -14.13 22.49 15.91
N ASP A 675 -14.65 21.90 16.99
CA ASP A 675 -14.15 22.11 18.35
C ASP A 675 -12.73 21.51 18.50
N THR A 676 -11.72 22.28 18.12
CA THR A 676 -10.27 21.96 18.20
C THR A 676 -9.85 21.42 19.57
N SER A 677 -10.60 21.74 20.63
CA SER A 677 -10.36 21.21 21.97
C SER A 677 -10.62 19.70 22.08
N GLN A 678 -11.59 19.15 21.33
CA GLN A 678 -11.92 17.73 21.35
C GLN A 678 -10.88 16.89 20.62
N ILE A 679 -10.37 17.37 19.49
CA ILE A 679 -9.32 16.66 18.74
C ILE A 679 -8.02 16.65 19.54
N ALA A 680 -7.59 17.80 20.07
CA ALA A 680 -6.41 17.89 20.91
C ALA A 680 -6.51 16.98 22.15
N TYR A 681 -7.68 16.96 22.80
CA TYR A 681 -7.94 16.06 23.92
C TYR A 681 -7.88 14.57 23.52
N TRP A 682 -8.45 14.21 22.38
CA TRP A 682 -8.39 12.83 21.87
C TRP A 682 -6.97 12.40 21.47
N VAL A 683 -6.19 13.27 20.81
CA VAL A 683 -4.77 13.02 20.52
C VAL A 683 -4.00 12.83 21.83
N LYS A 684 -4.21 13.71 22.81
CA LYS A 684 -3.61 13.63 24.15
C LYS A 684 -3.86 12.29 24.81
N LEU A 685 -5.11 11.82 24.82
CA LEU A 685 -5.47 10.54 25.41
C LEU A 685 -4.77 9.35 24.73
N ASN A 686 -4.59 9.39 23.41
CA ASN A 686 -3.88 8.34 22.69
C ASN A 686 -2.36 8.41 22.90
N ILE A 687 -1.77 9.61 22.94
CA ILE A 687 -0.35 9.78 23.29
C ILE A 687 -0.09 9.28 24.72
N ASP A 688 -0.94 9.64 25.68
CA ASP A 688 -0.81 9.14 27.05
C ASP A 688 -0.92 7.61 27.11
N ALA A 689 -2.01 7.05 26.56
CA ALA A 689 -2.30 5.63 26.71
C ALA A 689 -1.39 4.72 25.87
N GLN A 690 -1.20 5.01 24.58
CA GLN A 690 -0.45 4.15 23.66
C GLN A 690 1.05 4.45 23.71
N PHE A 691 1.42 5.72 23.54
CA PHE A 691 2.82 6.12 23.48
C PHE A 691 3.47 6.13 24.87
N GLY A 692 2.86 6.79 25.86
CA GLY A 692 3.38 6.85 27.22
C GLY A 692 3.28 5.50 27.93
N HIS A 693 2.07 5.06 28.22
CA HIS A 693 1.82 3.91 29.08
C HIS A 693 2.14 2.57 28.44
N ARG A 694 1.77 2.34 27.16
CA ARG A 694 1.96 1.03 26.53
C ARG A 694 3.32 0.87 25.84
N LEU A 695 3.95 1.94 25.35
CA LEU A 695 5.28 1.88 24.73
C LEU A 695 6.39 2.30 25.70
N CYS A 696 6.36 3.55 26.19
CA CYS A 696 7.51 4.12 26.90
C CYS A 696 7.75 3.50 28.28
N ILE A 697 6.71 3.30 29.10
CA ILE A 697 6.90 2.76 30.46
C ILE A 697 7.42 1.30 30.44
N PRO A 698 6.87 0.36 29.67
CA PRO A 698 7.37 -1.01 29.60
C PRO A 698 8.83 -1.12 29.22
N LEU A 699 9.24 -0.32 28.24
CA LEU A 699 10.62 -0.24 27.77
C LEU A 699 11.50 0.62 28.67
N GLY A 700 10.90 1.29 29.67
CA GLY A 700 11.58 2.23 30.54
C GLY A 700 12.17 3.42 29.80
N LEU A 701 11.64 3.82 28.64
CA LEU A 701 12.11 4.97 27.85
C LEU A 701 11.66 6.31 28.45
N ALA A 702 10.49 6.34 29.08
CA ALA A 702 10.02 7.52 29.79
C ALA A 702 9.38 7.14 31.13
N GLU A 703 9.54 8.01 32.11
CA GLU A 703 8.66 8.05 33.26
C GLU A 703 7.41 8.87 32.89
N VAL A 704 6.24 8.41 33.35
CA VAL A 704 4.98 9.12 33.17
C VAL A 704 4.39 9.40 34.56
N ARG A 705 3.97 10.64 34.79
CA ARG A 705 3.25 11.05 35.99
C ARG A 705 2.00 11.82 35.61
N ARG A 706 0.96 11.64 36.41
CA ARG A 706 -0.26 12.43 36.33
C ARG A 706 -0.17 13.49 37.41
N THR A 707 -0.26 14.74 37.00
CA THR A 707 -0.47 15.87 37.92
C THR A 707 -1.97 16.17 38.00
N ASP A 708 -2.34 17.06 38.90
CA ASP A 708 -3.72 17.51 39.13
C ASP A 708 -4.38 18.06 37.85
N ARG A 709 -3.58 18.44 36.84
CA ARG A 709 -4.05 19.10 35.61
C ARG A 709 -3.65 18.37 34.33
N THR A 710 -2.47 17.75 34.27
CA THR A 710 -1.94 17.17 33.02
C THR A 710 -1.11 15.91 33.26
N THR A 711 -0.94 15.11 32.21
CA THR A 711 0.06 14.04 32.20
C THR A 711 1.39 14.66 31.78
N VAL A 712 2.46 14.30 32.50
CA VAL A 712 3.82 14.72 32.20
C VAL A 712 4.70 13.50 31.94
N MET A 713 5.62 13.61 30.99
CA MET A 713 6.56 12.57 30.61
C MET A 713 8.00 13.05 30.76
N ARG A 714 8.91 12.17 31.16
CA ARG A 714 10.34 12.50 31.25
C ARG A 714 11.19 11.37 30.68
N PRO A 715 12.11 11.65 29.72
CA PRO A 715 13.07 10.65 29.26
C PRO A 715 13.87 10.07 30.42
N THR A 716 14.01 8.76 30.48
CA THR A 716 14.81 8.10 31.51
C THR A 716 16.30 8.06 31.16
N ARG A 717 17.11 7.52 32.07
CA ARG A 717 18.50 7.15 31.75
C ARG A 717 18.59 6.00 30.75
N VAL A 718 17.63 5.08 30.72
CA VAL A 718 17.56 4.02 29.70
C VAL A 718 17.38 4.65 28.33
N PHE A 719 16.50 5.63 28.19
CA PHE A 719 16.36 6.36 26.93
C PHE A 719 17.68 6.99 26.50
N ARG A 720 18.41 7.64 27.42
CA ARG A 720 19.71 8.24 27.09
C ARG A 720 20.74 7.19 26.71
N ALA A 721 20.87 6.11 27.46
CA ALA A 721 21.77 5.00 27.12
C ALA A 721 21.43 4.36 25.76
N VAL A 722 20.13 4.25 25.44
CA VAL A 722 19.68 3.65 24.18
C VAL A 722 19.79 4.62 22.99
N MET A 723 19.71 5.92 23.21
CA MET A 723 19.55 6.92 22.13
C MET A 723 20.70 7.93 22.01
N ASP A 724 21.57 8.05 23.00
CA ASP A 724 22.50 9.17 23.19
C ASP A 724 23.89 8.62 23.58
N ASP A 725 24.71 8.29 22.58
CA ASP A 725 26.16 8.16 22.76
C ASP A 725 26.91 8.87 21.63
N GLY A 726 27.22 10.14 21.89
CA GLY A 726 28.23 10.91 21.19
C GLY A 726 28.17 12.39 21.53
N GLN A 727 29.18 12.78 22.27
CA GLN A 727 29.56 14.16 22.50
C GLN A 727 29.90 14.84 21.17
N GLY A 728 29.30 15.99 20.87
CA GLY A 728 29.89 16.94 19.92
C GLY A 728 28.92 17.70 19.02
N THR A 729 28.71 18.98 19.36
CA THR A 729 28.27 20.08 18.48
C THR A 729 26.90 19.96 17.80
N MET A 730 25.93 20.66 18.40
CA MET A 730 24.79 21.25 17.70
C MET A 730 25.29 22.14 16.55
N ILE A 731 24.72 21.95 15.35
CA ILE A 731 24.79 22.90 14.23
C ILE A 731 23.33 23.12 13.74
N PRO A 732 22.95 24.37 13.41
CA PRO A 732 21.59 24.93 13.54
C PRO A 732 20.47 24.23 12.78
#